data_AF-A0A812Q0B7-F1
#
_entry.id   AF-A0A812Q0B7-F1
#
_cell.length_a   1.000
_cell.length_b   1.000
_cell.length_c   1.000
_cell.angle_alpha   90.00
_cell.angle_beta   90.00
_cell.angle_gamma   90.00
#
_symmetry.space_group_name_H-M   'P 1'
#
loop_
_entity.id
_entity.type
_entity.pdbx_description
1 polymer ?
#
loop_
_entity_poly.entity_id
_entity_poly.type
_entity_poly.pdbx_seq_one_letter_code
_entity_poly.pdbx_strand_id
1 'polypeptide(L)'
;MSAAKLEKKIWNLEQRLREEFHVELRRAVGHCVARVQHLEAEVLLLRGEKPSRTEAQFAAQDQVSVDVSGDAPLPGTVAEKTQEADVLPVARPSWPDWPEWEPNEAVAKDECVDWVPLEPVAFLESTWNLVLVMGFTDAGWLDIIIACLLLIASAGLQIAFSIILLSPDFLGQPFESHIQSAESWRVGVAHDYRHMDLAQTSLVSRVCNKDPSLIVSTSQATLLDQIDAFLGLLQPLNVSLGILLCMLCILLWCLYLCNEFRAIGLSLEAILQVPRRAYTTFDHGRFTTMSYWRFAGYCLARLTRGVIAGLLLYAGILWLGNTTSITDLMLNAVALGAVLDVDEMFFAALMPKKIQIKIQDLEAIKINYTRARSQIESVLLLLIMCGLMLWPWFHLVEPLGNHMLEVNRTLCGGNQDFVVGINSNQGITVGRETTMFGDASNLSLIEIAVSDLAFRELENASYSSRYILMPQEATDFENKRTELMSAAAALILDCSDFDLYYVEGQPTTNNYAPYWYNTAPGLGFPQNSSCQDMKDYCNNEDGELLRLTCGVTCGCAEPSTNPWFRVVERGCSKKCIDEMQVVIDETNCTDAPVDSAYWQTFWQDYPTIISNFLGERNTSKIDELRVFANHMRTEGCSALGNSSYQYEELTQTSFCAGHSQIWAPLSILCPNTCCEGEDGEFCPSSCQCRPEGQDNDQDLLDNMPTGNPDFAGIMNCRMAAGNNLCTTHPIVRQHCELSCSCARTD
;
A
#
# COMPACT_ATOMS: atom_id res chain seq x y z
N MET A 1 -37.96 -10.30 5.88
CA MET A 1 -39.44 -10.33 5.77
C MET A 1 -39.82 -11.45 4.81
N SER A 2 -40.68 -12.41 5.17
CA SER A 2 -41.01 -13.52 4.26
C SER A 2 -41.85 -13.03 3.08
N ALA A 3 -41.66 -13.62 1.90
CA ALA A 3 -42.35 -13.25 0.66
C ALA A 3 -43.88 -13.22 0.85
N ALA A 4 -44.44 -14.17 1.59
CA ALA A 4 -45.87 -14.23 1.90
C ALA A 4 -46.39 -13.02 2.71
N LYS A 5 -45.56 -12.40 3.56
CA LYS A 5 -45.94 -11.21 4.33
C LYS A 5 -45.89 -9.95 3.46
N LEU A 6 -44.98 -9.91 2.48
CA LEU A 6 -44.93 -8.85 1.47
C LEU A 6 -46.15 -8.92 0.54
N GLU A 7 -46.49 -10.10 0.03
CA GLU A 7 -47.68 -10.31 -0.82
C GLU A 7 -48.97 -9.90 -0.12
N LYS A 8 -49.13 -10.26 1.17
CA LYS A 8 -50.31 -9.85 1.94
C LYS A 8 -50.38 -8.34 2.14
N LYS A 9 -49.23 -7.66 2.32
CA LYS A 9 -49.19 -6.19 2.42
C LYS A 9 -49.51 -5.53 1.07
N ILE A 10 -49.00 -6.07 -0.03
CA ILE A 10 -49.28 -5.58 -1.39
C ILE A 10 -50.78 -5.73 -1.69
N TRP A 11 -51.36 -6.89 -1.41
CA TRP A 11 -52.79 -7.15 -1.66
C TRP A 11 -53.70 -6.24 -0.83
N ASN A 12 -53.39 -6.02 0.46
CA ASN A 12 -54.13 -5.08 1.30
C ASN A 12 -53.99 -3.63 0.82
N LEU A 13 -52.80 -3.23 0.34
CA LEU A 13 -52.57 -1.90 -0.21
C LEU A 13 -53.37 -1.70 -1.51
N GLU A 14 -53.40 -2.71 -2.38
CA GLU A 14 -54.15 -2.68 -3.64
C GLU A 14 -55.66 -2.58 -3.40
N GLN A 15 -56.18 -3.35 -2.44
CA GLN A 15 -57.59 -3.28 -2.02
C GLN A 15 -57.93 -1.88 -1.49
N ARG A 16 -57.11 -1.32 -0.60
CA ARG A 16 -57.35 0.02 -0.03
C ARG A 16 -57.30 1.11 -1.09
N LEU A 17 -56.33 1.06 -2.02
CA LEU A 17 -56.24 1.99 -3.15
C LEU A 17 -57.45 1.91 -4.09
N ARG A 18 -57.98 0.70 -4.35
CA ARG A 18 -59.21 0.53 -5.14
C ARG A 18 -60.42 1.15 -4.45
N GLU A 19 -60.57 0.95 -3.15
CA GLU A 19 -61.69 1.53 -2.40
C GLU A 19 -61.63 3.05 -2.37
N GLU A 20 -60.45 3.62 -2.08
CA GLU A 20 -60.25 5.07 -2.08
C GLU A 20 -60.50 5.67 -3.47
N PHE A 21 -59.97 5.05 -4.53
CA PHE A 21 -60.23 5.47 -5.91
C PHE A 21 -61.73 5.40 -6.24
N HIS A 22 -62.46 4.37 -5.80
CA HIS A 22 -63.90 4.27 -6.02
C HIS A 22 -64.72 5.33 -5.26
N VAL A 23 -64.26 5.76 -4.07
CA VAL A 23 -64.92 6.83 -3.31
C VAL A 23 -64.64 8.19 -3.95
N GLU A 24 -63.39 8.48 -4.31
CA GLU A 24 -62.99 9.70 -5.03
C GLU A 24 -63.69 9.79 -6.38
N LEU A 25 -63.70 8.70 -7.17
CA LEU A 25 -64.39 8.64 -8.45
C LEU A 25 -65.89 8.84 -8.28
N ARG A 26 -66.54 8.27 -7.25
CA ARG A 26 -67.97 8.54 -6.97
C ARG A 26 -68.22 9.99 -6.57
N ARG A 27 -67.31 10.65 -5.86
CA ARG A 27 -67.43 12.07 -5.51
C ARG A 27 -67.30 12.96 -6.74
N ALA A 28 -66.26 12.74 -7.55
CA ALA A 28 -65.98 13.50 -8.75
C ALA A 28 -67.07 13.28 -9.82
N VAL A 29 -67.44 12.03 -10.07
CA VAL A 29 -68.50 11.68 -11.03
C VAL A 29 -69.87 12.08 -10.50
N GLY A 30 -70.14 11.97 -9.20
CA GLY A 30 -71.41 12.38 -8.60
C GLY A 30 -71.71 13.87 -8.81
N HIS A 31 -70.69 14.72 -8.70
CA HIS A 31 -70.83 16.15 -8.98
C HIS A 31 -71.10 16.44 -10.46
N CYS A 32 -70.47 15.68 -11.37
CA CYS A 32 -70.73 15.76 -12.81
C CYS A 32 -72.12 15.21 -13.19
N VAL A 33 -72.55 14.09 -12.63
CA VAL A 33 -73.86 13.47 -12.87
C VAL A 33 -74.98 14.38 -12.37
N ALA A 34 -74.85 14.96 -11.18
CA ALA A 34 -75.82 15.93 -10.68
C ALA A 34 -75.94 17.16 -11.60
N ARG A 35 -74.81 17.62 -12.16
CA ARG A 35 -74.79 18.75 -13.11
C ARG A 35 -75.38 18.37 -14.46
N VAL A 36 -75.17 17.14 -14.94
CA VAL A 36 -75.80 16.62 -16.18
C VAL A 36 -77.30 16.45 -15.98
N GLN A 37 -77.75 15.91 -14.85
CA GLN A 37 -79.18 15.77 -14.53
C GLN A 37 -79.86 17.14 -14.39
N HIS A 38 -79.19 18.13 -13.82
CA HIS A 38 -79.69 19.50 -13.78
C HIS A 38 -79.84 20.09 -15.19
N LEU A 39 -78.81 19.94 -16.03
CA LEU A 39 -78.85 20.40 -17.43
C LEU A 39 -79.90 19.67 -18.26
N GLU A 40 -80.10 18.37 -18.02
CA GLU A 40 -81.13 17.56 -18.68
C GLU A 40 -82.54 18.03 -18.30
N ALA A 41 -82.77 18.32 -17.01
CA ALA A 41 -84.03 18.91 -16.53
C ALA A 41 -84.27 20.31 -17.14
N GLU A 42 -83.22 21.12 -17.29
CA GLU A 42 -83.28 22.45 -17.88
C GLU A 42 -83.55 22.40 -19.40
N VAL A 43 -82.95 21.44 -20.11
CA VAL A 43 -83.22 21.18 -21.54
C VAL A 43 -84.65 20.68 -21.77
N LEU A 44 -85.17 19.82 -20.89
CA LEU A 44 -86.57 19.37 -20.95
C LEU A 44 -87.56 20.53 -20.74
N LEU A 45 -87.25 21.46 -19.83
CA LEU A 45 -88.04 22.69 -19.65
C LEU A 45 -88.01 23.58 -20.89
N LEU A 46 -86.85 23.72 -21.55
CA LEU A 46 -86.70 24.53 -22.76
C LEU A 46 -87.39 23.91 -23.99
N ARG A 47 -87.55 22.58 -24.05
CA ARG A 47 -88.30 21.89 -25.11
C ARG A 47 -89.83 22.02 -24.99
N GLY A 48 -90.34 22.61 -23.90
CA GLY A 48 -91.78 22.79 -23.70
C GLY A 48 -92.54 21.49 -23.45
N GLU A 49 -91.84 20.38 -23.20
CA GLU A 49 -92.44 19.10 -22.84
C GLU A 49 -92.74 19.14 -21.33
N LYS A 50 -94.03 19.27 -20.97
CA LYS A 50 -94.44 19.12 -19.58
C LYS A 50 -94.22 17.66 -19.15
N PRO A 51 -93.52 17.41 -18.03
CA PRO A 51 -93.29 16.04 -17.58
C PRO A 51 -94.63 15.38 -17.29
N SER A 52 -94.88 14.25 -17.96
CA SER A 52 -96.07 13.44 -17.71
C SER A 52 -95.98 12.85 -16.30
N ARG A 53 -97.08 12.90 -15.55
CA ARG A 53 -97.16 12.60 -14.12
C ARG A 53 -96.88 11.13 -13.75
N THR A 54 -96.46 10.30 -14.72
CA THR A 54 -96.35 8.85 -14.58
C THR A 54 -94.91 8.35 -14.42
N GLU A 55 -93.89 9.19 -14.62
CA GLU A 55 -92.47 8.77 -14.50
C GLU A 55 -91.80 9.16 -13.18
N ALA A 56 -92.42 10.03 -12.37
CA ALA A 56 -91.88 10.44 -11.07
C ALA A 56 -91.99 9.37 -9.96
N GLN A 57 -92.55 8.19 -10.26
CA GLN A 57 -92.71 7.09 -9.29
C GLN A 57 -91.69 5.94 -9.44
N PHE A 58 -90.89 5.90 -10.51
CA PHE A 58 -89.86 4.84 -10.67
C PHE A 58 -88.48 5.20 -10.11
N ALA A 59 -88.23 6.45 -9.74
CA ALA A 59 -86.92 6.89 -9.23
C ALA A 59 -86.68 6.60 -7.72
N ALA A 60 -87.64 5.98 -7.02
CA ALA A 60 -87.55 5.75 -5.57
C ALA A 60 -87.35 4.27 -5.16
N GLN A 61 -87.22 3.35 -6.12
CA GLN A 61 -87.23 1.92 -5.79
C GLN A 61 -86.23 1.12 -6.63
N ASP A 62 -84.94 1.39 -6.43
CA ASP A 62 -83.87 0.45 -6.79
C ASP A 62 -82.68 0.59 -5.82
N GLN A 63 -82.83 -0.05 -4.66
CA GLN A 63 -81.70 -0.55 -3.88
C GLN A 63 -81.86 -2.07 -3.84
N VAL A 64 -81.30 -2.75 -4.83
CA VAL A 64 -81.15 -4.21 -4.85
C VAL A 64 -79.67 -4.54 -4.69
N SER A 65 -79.41 -5.31 -3.63
CA SER A 65 -78.16 -5.98 -3.28
C SER A 65 -77.64 -6.86 -4.43
N VAL A 66 -76.38 -6.67 -4.82
CA VAL A 66 -75.65 -7.61 -5.67
C VAL A 66 -74.80 -8.50 -4.76
N ASP A 67 -75.30 -9.72 -4.56
CA ASP A 67 -74.55 -10.87 -4.06
C ASP A 67 -73.59 -11.34 -5.16
N VAL A 68 -72.30 -11.52 -4.84
CA VAL A 68 -71.31 -12.11 -5.74
C VAL A 68 -70.86 -13.44 -5.13
N SER A 69 -71.38 -14.53 -5.68
CA SER A 69 -70.82 -15.87 -5.57
C SER A 69 -70.86 -16.52 -6.94
N GLY A 70 -69.73 -17.06 -7.39
CA GLY A 70 -69.64 -17.76 -8.67
C GLY A 70 -68.20 -18.08 -9.08
N ASP A 71 -67.68 -19.18 -8.55
CA ASP A 71 -66.60 -19.98 -9.16
C ASP A 71 -67.06 -20.58 -10.51
N ALA A 72 -66.08 -20.89 -11.38
CA ALA A 72 -66.06 -21.88 -12.48
C ALA A 72 -65.38 -21.36 -13.78
N PRO A 73 -64.77 -22.24 -14.60
CA PRO A 73 -63.46 -21.98 -15.20
C PRO A 73 -63.46 -21.79 -16.73
N LEU A 74 -62.33 -21.26 -17.22
CA LEU A 74 -61.87 -21.26 -18.61
C LEU A 74 -61.81 -22.69 -19.19
N PRO A 75 -62.15 -22.89 -20.48
CA PRO A 75 -61.06 -22.89 -21.48
C PRO A 75 -61.48 -22.39 -22.89
N GLY A 76 -60.48 -22.06 -23.72
CA GLY A 76 -60.65 -22.17 -25.17
C GLY A 76 -60.09 -21.03 -26.01
N THR A 77 -58.89 -21.25 -26.54
CA THR A 77 -58.31 -20.69 -27.77
C THR A 77 -59.32 -20.47 -28.90
N VAL A 78 -59.16 -19.39 -29.69
CA VAL A 78 -59.11 -19.40 -31.18
C VAL A 78 -58.70 -18.00 -31.69
N ALA A 79 -57.90 -18.00 -32.75
CA ALA A 79 -57.30 -16.87 -33.44
C ALA A 79 -58.26 -16.15 -34.42
N GLU A 80 -57.71 -15.07 -35.01
CA GLU A 80 -58.00 -14.57 -36.37
C GLU A 80 -59.30 -13.77 -36.60
N LYS A 81 -59.19 -12.45 -36.82
CA LYS A 81 -59.12 -11.85 -38.18
C LYS A 81 -59.27 -10.33 -38.16
N THR A 82 -58.40 -9.71 -38.93
CA THR A 82 -58.45 -8.34 -39.47
C THR A 82 -59.67 -8.16 -40.38
N GLN A 83 -60.38 -7.03 -40.28
CA GLN A 83 -60.96 -6.38 -41.46
C GLN A 83 -61.27 -4.89 -41.25
N GLU A 84 -60.82 -4.13 -42.24
CA GLU A 84 -60.97 -2.69 -42.51
C GLU A 84 -62.41 -2.25 -42.85
N ALA A 85 -62.55 -0.91 -42.85
CA ALA A 85 -63.55 -0.07 -43.54
C ALA A 85 -64.89 0.13 -42.78
N ASP A 86 -65.49 1.31 -42.69
CA ASP A 86 -65.53 2.44 -43.64
C ASP A 86 -65.70 3.79 -42.94
N VAL A 87 -65.15 4.82 -43.57
CA VAL A 87 -65.30 6.25 -43.28
C VAL A 87 -66.57 6.77 -43.93
N LEU A 88 -67.45 7.43 -43.17
CA LEU A 88 -68.45 8.38 -43.69
C LEU A 88 -68.44 9.68 -42.89
N PRO A 89 -68.53 10.85 -43.53
CA PRO A 89 -68.31 12.15 -42.91
C PRO A 89 -69.62 12.70 -42.33
N VAL A 90 -69.60 13.14 -41.07
CA VAL A 90 -70.73 13.87 -40.47
C VAL A 90 -70.34 15.33 -40.27
N ALA A 91 -71.15 16.18 -40.89
CA ALA A 91 -71.02 17.63 -40.96
C ALA A 91 -71.03 18.30 -39.58
N ARG A 92 -70.20 19.35 -39.41
CA ARG A 92 -70.28 20.27 -38.27
C ARG A 92 -71.47 21.22 -38.44
N PRO A 93 -72.41 21.30 -37.50
CA PRO A 93 -73.27 22.47 -37.37
C PRO A 93 -72.51 23.57 -36.64
N SER A 94 -72.55 24.77 -37.21
CA SER A 94 -72.14 26.03 -36.57
C SER A 94 -73.05 26.33 -35.38
N TRP A 95 -72.46 26.43 -34.19
CA TRP A 95 -73.16 26.90 -32.99
C TRP A 95 -73.22 28.45 -32.99
N PRO A 96 -74.34 29.05 -32.54
CA PRO A 96 -74.44 30.50 -32.40
C PRO A 96 -73.71 31.00 -31.14
N ASP A 97 -73.18 32.22 -31.21
CA ASP A 97 -72.54 32.95 -30.12
C ASP A 97 -73.47 33.02 -28.89
N TRP A 98 -72.98 32.50 -27.76
CA TRP A 98 -73.65 32.64 -26.47
C TRP A 98 -73.34 34.02 -25.88
N PRO A 99 -74.33 34.69 -25.24
CA PRO A 99 -74.10 35.97 -24.58
C PRO A 99 -73.21 35.79 -23.36
N GLU A 100 -72.28 36.74 -23.23
CA GLU A 100 -71.36 36.94 -22.12
C GLU A 100 -72.14 36.95 -20.79
N TRP A 101 -71.96 35.91 -19.98
CA TRP A 101 -72.58 35.79 -18.67
C TRP A 101 -71.66 36.44 -17.63
N GLU A 102 -71.97 37.66 -17.22
CA GLU A 102 -71.39 38.30 -16.04
C GLU A 102 -71.97 37.63 -14.77
N PRO A 103 -71.16 36.96 -13.93
CA PRO A 103 -71.65 36.45 -12.67
C PRO A 103 -71.74 37.61 -11.67
N ASN A 104 -72.96 37.90 -11.22
CA ASN A 104 -73.22 38.81 -10.10
C ASN A 104 -72.50 38.31 -8.83
N GLU A 105 -71.42 39.00 -8.45
CA GLU A 105 -70.74 38.94 -7.16
C GLU A 105 -71.66 39.41 -6.02
N ALA A 106 -72.58 38.58 -5.54
CA ALA A 106 -73.34 38.91 -4.32
C ALA A 106 -73.99 37.72 -3.59
N VAL A 107 -73.43 36.51 -3.68
CA VAL A 107 -73.92 35.36 -2.91
C VAL A 107 -72.84 34.84 -1.98
N ALA A 108 -73.02 35.16 -0.69
CA ALA A 108 -72.48 34.48 0.49
C ALA A 108 -71.00 34.03 0.45
N LYS A 109 -70.10 34.90 0.92
CA LYS A 109 -68.87 34.46 1.59
C LYS A 109 -69.22 33.85 2.95
N ASP A 110 -69.87 32.69 2.95
CA ASP A 110 -69.58 31.73 4.01
C ASP A 110 -68.23 31.13 3.62
N GLU A 111 -67.18 31.54 4.32
CA GLU A 111 -65.88 30.88 4.25
C GLU A 111 -66.09 29.44 4.73
N CYS A 112 -66.47 28.55 3.82
CA CYS A 112 -66.19 27.13 3.94
C CYS A 112 -64.67 27.00 4.00
N VAL A 113 -64.11 27.09 5.22
CA VAL A 113 -62.78 26.60 5.51
C VAL A 113 -62.83 25.13 5.11
N ASP A 114 -62.26 24.86 3.94
CA ASP A 114 -62.26 23.55 3.31
C ASP A 114 -61.35 22.64 4.15
N TRP A 115 -61.93 22.04 5.19
CA TRP A 115 -61.25 21.05 6.01
C TRP A 115 -61.13 19.79 5.16
N VAL A 116 -60.01 19.67 4.46
CA VAL A 116 -59.62 18.41 3.81
C VAL A 116 -59.56 17.35 4.91
N PRO A 117 -60.46 16.36 4.93
CA PRO A 117 -60.44 15.31 5.94
C PRO A 117 -59.16 14.51 5.75
N LEU A 118 -58.21 14.68 6.66
CA LEU A 118 -56.96 13.93 6.60
C LEU A 118 -57.19 12.46 6.94
N GLU A 119 -56.33 11.63 6.37
CA GLU A 119 -56.27 10.20 6.62
C GLU A 119 -56.11 9.96 8.15
N PRO A 120 -56.95 9.10 8.75
CA PRO A 120 -56.95 8.92 10.18
C PRO A 120 -55.63 8.27 10.64
N VAL A 121 -55.05 8.77 11.73
CA VAL A 121 -53.74 8.30 12.22
C VAL A 121 -53.94 6.95 12.92
N ALA A 122 -53.53 5.87 12.25
CA ALA A 122 -53.56 4.53 12.81
C ALA A 122 -52.47 4.37 13.88
N PHE A 123 -52.81 3.67 14.97
CA PHE A 123 -51.82 3.29 15.97
C PHE A 123 -50.92 2.19 15.38
N LEU A 124 -49.63 2.47 15.28
CA LEU A 124 -48.63 1.49 14.83
C LEU A 124 -48.57 0.26 15.77
N GLU A 125 -48.27 -0.91 15.21
CA GLU A 125 -48.06 -2.16 15.93
C GLU A 125 -46.75 -2.11 16.73
N SER A 126 -46.80 -1.53 17.93
CA SER A 126 -45.60 -1.29 18.74
C SER A 126 -45.86 -1.58 20.22
N THR A 127 -44.84 -2.10 20.92
CA THR A 127 -44.88 -2.37 22.37
C THR A 127 -45.26 -1.13 23.17
N TRP A 128 -44.91 0.06 22.68
CA TRP A 128 -45.18 1.34 23.33
C TRP A 128 -46.68 1.70 23.38
N ASN A 129 -47.50 1.12 22.51
CA ASN A 129 -48.97 1.28 22.56
C ASN A 129 -49.64 0.38 23.59
N LEU A 130 -48.91 -0.54 24.25
CA LEU A 130 -49.45 -1.43 25.27
C LEU A 130 -50.13 -0.67 26.42
N VAL A 131 -49.60 0.48 26.80
CA VAL A 131 -50.13 1.31 27.91
C VAL A 131 -51.58 1.75 27.67
N LEU A 132 -51.98 1.90 26.40
CA LEU A 132 -53.35 2.27 26.03
C LEU A 132 -54.34 1.12 26.27
N VAL A 133 -53.94 -0.11 25.95
CA VAL A 133 -54.82 -1.29 25.96
C VAL A 133 -54.76 -2.04 27.31
N MET A 134 -53.74 -1.77 28.12
CA MET A 134 -53.54 -2.40 29.42
C MET A 134 -54.77 -2.21 30.33
N GLY A 135 -55.36 -3.32 30.76
CA GLY A 135 -56.55 -3.36 31.62
C GLY A 135 -57.91 -3.36 30.88
N PHE A 136 -57.91 -3.40 29.54
CA PHE A 136 -59.12 -3.60 28.72
C PHE A 136 -59.11 -4.86 27.86
N THR A 137 -57.99 -5.57 27.85
CA THR A 137 -57.89 -6.86 27.17
C THR A 137 -58.49 -7.97 28.02
N ASP A 138 -59.25 -8.88 27.41
CA ASP A 138 -59.64 -10.18 28.01
C ASP A 138 -58.45 -11.17 28.08
N ALA A 139 -57.22 -10.64 28.09
CA ALA A 139 -55.99 -11.40 28.19
C ALA A 139 -55.78 -11.84 29.65
N GLY A 140 -55.14 -12.99 29.84
CA GLY A 140 -54.85 -13.48 31.19
C GLY A 140 -53.85 -12.57 31.90
N TRP A 141 -53.82 -12.59 33.24
CA TRP A 141 -52.82 -11.84 34.02
C TRP A 141 -51.37 -12.17 33.59
N LEU A 142 -51.12 -13.42 33.19
CA LEU A 142 -49.82 -13.87 32.68
C LEU A 142 -49.47 -13.18 31.34
N ASP A 143 -50.42 -13.05 30.41
CA ASP A 143 -50.20 -12.34 29.13
C ASP A 143 -49.86 -10.87 29.37
N ILE A 144 -50.49 -10.24 30.37
CA ILE A 144 -50.21 -8.85 30.77
C ILE A 144 -48.79 -8.73 31.35
N ILE A 145 -48.37 -9.66 32.21
CA ILE A 145 -47.00 -9.68 32.74
C ILE A 145 -45.99 -9.84 31.60
N ILE A 146 -46.22 -10.77 30.68
CA ILE A 146 -45.36 -10.96 29.50
C ILE A 146 -45.28 -9.65 28.70
N ALA A 147 -46.41 -9.01 28.42
CA ALA A 147 -46.42 -7.77 27.65
C ALA A 147 -45.66 -6.63 28.36
N CYS A 148 -45.80 -6.49 29.68
CA CYS A 148 -45.01 -5.54 30.47
C CYS A 148 -43.51 -5.85 30.42
N LEU A 149 -43.13 -7.12 30.56
CA LEU A 149 -41.74 -7.55 30.45
C LEU A 149 -41.18 -7.28 29.04
N LEU A 150 -41.99 -7.46 28.00
CA LEU A 150 -41.60 -7.15 26.61
C LEU A 150 -41.41 -5.65 26.39
N LEU A 151 -42.25 -4.79 26.98
CA LEU A 151 -42.05 -3.34 26.92
C LEU A 151 -40.73 -2.94 27.60
N ILE A 152 -40.44 -3.49 28.78
CA ILE A 152 -39.19 -3.24 29.51
C ILE A 152 -37.98 -3.78 28.71
N ALA A 153 -38.07 -4.99 28.18
CA ALA A 153 -37.01 -5.61 27.40
C ALA A 153 -36.73 -4.83 26.10
N SER A 154 -37.78 -4.37 25.42
CA SER A 154 -37.69 -3.55 24.21
C SER A 154 -36.97 -2.21 24.50
N ALA A 155 -37.39 -1.50 25.55
CA ALA A 155 -36.72 -0.28 25.97
C ALA A 155 -35.27 -0.55 26.41
N GLY A 156 -35.05 -1.61 27.19
CA GLY A 156 -33.73 -2.02 27.67
C GLY A 156 -32.77 -2.36 26.54
N LEU A 157 -33.25 -3.01 25.48
CA LEU A 157 -32.44 -3.35 24.31
C LEU A 157 -32.02 -2.12 23.50
N GLN A 158 -32.94 -1.18 23.26
CA GLN A 158 -32.60 0.08 22.58
C GLN A 158 -31.65 0.95 23.42
N ILE A 159 -31.83 0.99 24.76
CA ILE A 159 -30.89 1.65 25.67
C ILE A 159 -29.52 0.97 25.62
N ALA A 160 -29.47 -0.37 25.67
CA ALA A 160 -28.22 -1.13 25.59
C ALA A 160 -27.49 -0.85 24.26
N PHE A 161 -28.20 -0.83 23.13
CA PHE A 161 -27.61 -0.45 21.84
C PHE A 161 -27.10 0.99 21.86
N SER A 162 -27.84 1.94 22.43
CA SER A 162 -27.38 3.33 22.57
C SER A 162 -26.07 3.41 23.38
N ILE A 163 -25.96 2.66 24.47
CA ILE A 163 -24.75 2.60 25.31
C ILE A 163 -23.59 1.96 24.54
N ILE A 164 -23.84 0.85 23.83
CA ILE A 164 -22.82 0.16 23.03
C ILE A 164 -22.30 1.09 21.93
N LEU A 165 -23.18 1.77 21.20
CA LEU A 165 -22.80 2.71 20.14
C LEU A 165 -22.01 3.91 20.67
N LEU A 166 -22.26 4.35 21.90
CA LEU A 166 -21.52 5.44 22.55
C LEU A 166 -20.25 4.96 23.26
N SER A 167 -19.99 3.65 23.32
CA SER A 167 -18.81 3.12 23.97
C SER A 167 -17.55 3.47 23.18
N PRO A 168 -16.43 3.80 23.85
CA PRO A 168 -15.17 4.12 23.17
C PRO A 168 -14.64 2.92 22.36
N ASP A 169 -14.95 1.69 22.79
CA ASP A 169 -14.55 0.47 22.06
C ASP A 169 -15.22 0.38 20.69
N PHE A 170 -16.46 0.87 20.58
CA PHE A 170 -17.22 0.82 19.33
C PHE A 170 -17.01 2.05 18.45
N LEU A 171 -16.90 3.24 19.06
CA LEU A 171 -16.52 4.45 18.33
C LEU A 171 -15.07 4.36 17.83
N GLY A 172 -14.20 3.60 18.49
CA GLY A 172 -12.78 3.53 18.15
C GLY A 172 -11.99 4.70 18.75
N GLN A 173 -10.67 4.68 18.54
CA GLN A 173 -9.82 5.80 18.94
C GLN A 173 -10.07 7.03 18.04
N PRO A 174 -9.91 8.25 18.58
CA PRO A 174 -9.99 9.45 17.75
C PRO A 174 -8.95 9.35 16.63
N PHE A 175 -9.37 9.68 15.40
CA PHE A 175 -8.52 9.52 14.21
C PHE A 175 -7.19 10.29 14.32
N GLU A 176 -7.13 11.35 15.13
CA GLU A 176 -5.92 12.11 15.46
C GLU A 176 -4.77 11.24 16.01
N SER A 177 -5.05 10.13 16.70
CA SER A 177 -3.99 9.22 17.18
C SER A 177 -3.19 8.57 16.05
N HIS A 178 -3.77 8.46 14.84
CA HIS A 178 -3.06 7.98 13.66
C HIS A 178 -1.98 8.96 13.18
N ILE A 179 -2.08 10.25 13.49
CA ILE A 179 -1.03 11.23 13.16
C ILE A 179 0.25 10.89 13.92
N GLN A 180 0.16 10.65 15.23
CA GLN A 180 1.31 10.26 16.03
C GLN A 180 1.87 8.90 15.61
N SER A 181 0.99 7.95 15.27
CA SER A 181 1.42 6.65 14.73
C SER A 181 2.13 6.80 13.38
N ALA A 182 1.67 7.70 12.51
CA ALA A 182 2.28 8.00 11.22
C ALA A 182 3.65 8.67 11.41
N GLU A 183 3.77 9.62 12.32
CA GLU A 183 5.03 10.30 12.64
C GLU A 183 6.06 9.32 13.22
N SER A 184 5.67 8.51 14.20
CA SER A 184 6.53 7.48 14.80
C SER A 184 6.99 6.46 13.76
N TRP A 185 6.10 6.02 12.88
CA TRP A 185 6.46 5.14 11.78
C TRP A 185 7.42 5.83 10.80
N ARG A 186 7.14 7.07 10.41
CA ARG A 186 7.95 7.83 9.45
C ARG A 186 9.39 8.01 9.93
N VAL A 187 9.57 8.36 11.21
CA VAL A 187 10.88 8.61 11.82
C VAL A 187 11.60 7.31 12.20
N GLY A 188 10.86 6.30 12.67
CA GLY A 188 11.45 5.09 13.24
C GLY A 188 11.70 3.96 12.24
N VAL A 189 10.82 3.79 11.25
CA VAL A 189 10.80 2.59 10.39
C VAL A 189 10.92 2.94 8.91
N ALA A 190 10.21 3.97 8.46
CA ALA A 190 10.01 4.24 7.04
C ALA A 190 11.30 4.59 6.27
N HIS A 191 12.28 5.15 6.97
CA HIS A 191 13.61 5.48 6.45
C HIS A 191 14.73 4.56 6.97
N ASP A 192 14.44 3.48 7.70
CA ASP A 192 15.51 2.56 8.15
C ASP A 192 16.09 1.81 6.95
N TYR A 193 17.42 1.87 6.77
CA TYR A 193 18.14 1.18 5.70
C TYR A 193 17.89 -0.34 5.68
N ARG A 194 17.50 -0.95 6.81
CA ARG A 194 17.16 -2.37 6.89
C ARG A 194 15.89 -2.74 6.13
N HIS A 195 15.03 -1.77 5.85
CA HIS A 195 13.79 -1.94 5.10
C HIS A 195 13.89 -1.41 3.66
N MET A 196 15.09 -1.02 3.23
CA MET A 196 15.39 -0.75 1.82
C MET A 196 15.28 -2.04 1.01
N ASP A 197 14.71 -1.96 -0.18
CA ASP A 197 14.58 -3.12 -1.06
C ASP A 197 15.82 -3.34 -1.94
N LEU A 198 15.73 -4.35 -2.82
CA LEU A 198 16.79 -4.68 -3.77
C LEU A 198 16.96 -3.61 -4.86
N ALA A 199 15.90 -2.86 -5.19
CA ALA A 199 15.92 -1.71 -6.09
C ALA A 199 16.61 -0.49 -5.48
N GLN A 200 17.03 -0.57 -4.21
CA GLN A 200 17.52 0.55 -3.43
C GLN A 200 16.49 1.66 -3.27
N THR A 201 15.20 1.35 -3.25
CA THR A 201 14.10 2.27 -2.94
C THR A 201 13.79 2.23 -1.43
N SER A 202 13.37 3.37 -0.88
CA SER A 202 12.99 3.45 0.53
C SER A 202 11.61 2.82 0.78
N LEU A 203 11.39 2.28 1.99
CA LEU A 203 10.09 1.73 2.38
C LEU A 203 8.98 2.79 2.25
N VAL A 204 9.29 4.04 2.58
CA VAL A 204 8.31 5.11 2.48
C VAL A 204 7.91 5.45 1.04
N SER A 205 8.88 5.48 0.12
CA SER A 205 8.60 5.72 -1.31
C SER A 205 7.68 4.62 -1.84
N ARG A 206 7.93 3.36 -1.48
CA ARG A 206 7.07 2.23 -1.84
C ARG A 206 5.64 2.32 -1.25
N VAL A 207 5.51 2.66 0.03
CA VAL A 207 4.20 2.81 0.71
C VAL A 207 3.39 3.94 0.08
N CYS A 208 4.01 5.09 -0.17
CA CYS A 208 3.35 6.25 -0.75
C CYS A 208 2.98 6.07 -2.23
N ASN A 209 3.72 5.22 -2.95
CA ASN A 209 3.40 4.84 -4.32
C ASN A 209 2.56 3.55 -4.43
N LYS A 210 2.00 3.06 -3.32
CA LYS A 210 1.03 1.95 -3.27
C LYS A 210 1.58 0.65 -3.86
N ASP A 211 2.83 0.33 -3.55
CA ASP A 211 3.47 -0.89 -4.03
C ASP A 211 2.73 -2.15 -3.51
N PRO A 212 2.12 -2.97 -4.39
CA PRO A 212 1.38 -4.15 -3.96
C PRO A 212 2.29 -5.27 -3.40
N SER A 213 3.61 -5.18 -3.60
CA SER A 213 4.59 -6.17 -3.13
C SER A 213 5.09 -5.93 -1.71
N LEU A 214 4.55 -4.91 -1.02
CA LEU A 214 4.90 -4.59 0.37
C LEU A 214 4.51 -5.71 1.33
N ILE A 215 5.52 -6.35 1.95
CA ILE A 215 5.33 -7.32 3.04
C ILE A 215 5.28 -6.62 4.40
N VAL A 216 6.02 -5.51 4.54
CA VAL A 216 6.10 -4.69 5.76
C VAL A 216 5.26 -3.42 5.56
N SER A 217 4.69 -2.90 6.64
CA SER A 217 3.89 -1.66 6.62
C SER A 217 2.61 -1.71 5.76
N THR A 218 2.03 -2.91 5.65
CA THR A 218 0.73 -3.13 4.99
C THR A 218 -0.41 -2.32 5.63
N SER A 219 -0.36 -2.07 6.94
CA SER A 219 -1.34 -1.23 7.63
C SER A 219 -1.25 0.23 7.22
N GLN A 220 -0.04 0.79 7.05
CA GLN A 220 0.16 2.15 6.55
C GLN A 220 -0.30 2.28 5.10
N ALA A 221 0.03 1.31 4.25
CA ALA A 221 -0.43 1.29 2.86
C ALA A 221 -1.97 1.22 2.77
N THR A 222 -2.60 0.33 3.53
CA THR A 222 -4.07 0.20 3.58
C THR A 222 -4.73 1.48 4.10
N LEU A 223 -4.13 2.13 5.11
CA LEU A 223 -4.63 3.39 5.65
C LEU A 223 -4.55 4.51 4.59
N LEU A 224 -3.44 4.62 3.85
CA LEU A 224 -3.31 5.58 2.76
C LEU A 224 -4.32 5.32 1.65
N ASP A 225 -4.55 4.06 1.29
CA ASP A 225 -5.57 3.71 0.30
C ASP A 225 -6.98 4.12 0.73
N GLN A 226 -7.33 3.90 2.00
CA GLN A 226 -8.59 4.36 2.57
C GLN A 226 -8.69 5.90 2.56
N ILE A 227 -7.63 6.60 2.94
CA ILE A 227 -7.57 8.07 2.93
C ILE A 227 -7.76 8.63 1.51
N ASP A 228 -7.02 8.10 0.54
CA ASP A 228 -7.10 8.57 -0.84
C ASP A 228 -8.47 8.30 -1.47
N ALA A 229 -9.05 7.14 -1.19
CA ALA A 229 -10.39 6.79 -1.63
C ALA A 229 -11.46 7.69 -0.99
N PHE A 230 -11.32 8.00 0.31
CA PHE A 230 -12.25 8.85 1.04
C PHE A 230 -12.19 10.32 0.56
N LEU A 231 -10.97 10.86 0.42
CA LEU A 231 -10.74 12.24 -0.01
C LEU A 231 -10.93 12.46 -1.51
N GLY A 232 -10.85 11.40 -2.32
CA GLY A 232 -11.00 11.48 -3.77
C GLY A 232 -9.80 12.10 -4.48
N LEU A 233 -8.60 12.04 -3.88
CA LEU A 233 -7.37 12.68 -4.41
C LEU A 233 -6.98 12.21 -5.82
N LEU A 234 -7.46 11.05 -6.26
CA LEU A 234 -7.17 10.46 -7.57
C LEU A 234 -8.19 10.82 -8.67
N GLN A 235 -9.30 11.51 -8.35
CA GLN A 235 -10.35 11.81 -9.32
C GLN A 235 -10.28 13.27 -9.82
N PRO A 236 -10.47 13.51 -11.14
CA PRO A 236 -10.29 14.83 -11.75
C PRO A 236 -11.31 15.90 -11.33
N LEU A 237 -12.37 15.51 -10.60
CA LEU A 237 -13.48 16.41 -10.27
C LEU A 237 -13.33 17.14 -8.92
N ASN A 238 -12.25 16.93 -8.16
CA ASN A 238 -12.04 17.52 -6.82
C ASN A 238 -13.22 17.34 -5.84
N VAL A 239 -14.13 16.39 -6.10
CA VAL A 239 -15.23 16.05 -5.19
C VAL A 239 -14.82 14.84 -4.36
N SER A 240 -14.71 15.03 -3.06
CA SER A 240 -14.44 13.94 -2.11
C SER A 240 -15.67 13.02 -2.00
N LEU A 241 -15.67 11.95 -2.80
CA LEU A 241 -16.78 10.99 -2.87
C LEU A 241 -17.11 10.38 -1.49
N GLY A 242 -16.09 10.13 -0.65
CA GLY A 242 -16.27 9.60 0.71
C GLY A 242 -17.00 10.58 1.62
N ILE A 243 -16.63 11.86 1.61
CA ILE A 243 -17.31 12.93 2.36
C ILE A 243 -18.78 13.04 1.94
N LEU A 244 -19.04 13.04 0.63
CA LEU A 244 -20.40 13.14 0.09
C LEU A 244 -21.23 11.92 0.50
N LEU A 245 -20.69 10.71 0.41
CA LEU A 245 -21.36 9.49 0.83
C LEU A 245 -21.64 9.49 2.34
N CYS A 246 -20.67 9.93 3.16
CA CYS A 246 -20.85 10.09 4.61
C CYS A 246 -22.04 11.00 4.92
N MET A 247 -22.09 12.16 4.27
CA MET A 247 -23.20 13.11 4.43
C MET A 247 -24.53 12.57 3.94
N LEU A 248 -24.57 11.79 2.85
CA LEU A 248 -25.79 11.13 2.38
C LEU A 248 -26.29 10.07 3.36
N CYS A 249 -25.40 9.29 3.96
CA CYS A 249 -25.77 8.30 4.97
C CYS A 249 -26.24 8.94 6.26
N ILE A 250 -25.60 10.02 6.71
CA ILE A 250 -26.08 10.83 7.84
C ILE A 250 -27.45 11.42 7.54
N LEU A 251 -27.66 11.97 6.33
CA LEU A 251 -28.96 12.47 5.89
C LEU A 251 -30.03 11.38 5.94
N LEU A 252 -29.74 10.21 5.38
CA LEU A 252 -30.65 9.06 5.39
C LEU A 252 -30.99 8.64 6.82
N TRP A 253 -29.98 8.58 7.71
CA TRP A 253 -30.18 8.29 9.12
C TRP A 253 -31.06 9.33 9.82
N CYS A 254 -30.81 10.62 9.59
CA CYS A 254 -31.64 11.71 10.10
C CYS A 254 -33.07 11.60 9.60
N LEU A 255 -33.30 11.24 8.32
CA LEU A 255 -34.64 11.05 7.76
C LEU A 255 -35.40 9.88 8.43
N TYR A 256 -34.73 8.76 8.69
CA TYR A 256 -35.32 7.64 9.46
C TYR A 256 -35.78 8.11 10.85
N LEU A 257 -34.94 8.86 11.55
CA LEU A 257 -35.26 9.35 12.89
C LEU A 257 -36.31 10.45 12.89
N CYS A 258 -36.32 11.33 11.88
CA CYS A 258 -37.36 12.34 11.72
C CYS A 258 -38.73 11.71 11.50
N ASN A 259 -38.79 10.61 10.73
CA ASN A 259 -40.04 9.84 10.59
C ASN A 259 -40.52 9.30 11.94
N GLU A 260 -39.61 8.77 12.76
CA GLU A 260 -39.91 8.27 14.10
C GLU A 260 -40.39 9.39 15.04
N PHE A 261 -39.69 10.53 15.10
CA PHE A 261 -40.12 11.69 15.91
C PHE A 261 -41.48 12.24 15.47
N ARG A 262 -41.75 12.27 14.16
CA ARG A 262 -43.05 12.66 13.62
C ARG A 262 -44.14 11.69 14.06
N ALA A 263 -43.88 10.39 14.00
CA ALA A 263 -44.83 9.37 14.48
C ALA A 263 -45.12 9.53 15.99
N ILE A 264 -44.10 9.78 16.81
CA ILE A 264 -44.25 10.07 18.24
C ILE A 264 -45.09 11.35 18.44
N GLY A 265 -44.77 12.43 17.74
CA GLY A 265 -45.46 13.72 17.83
C GLY A 265 -46.94 13.62 17.47
N LEU A 266 -47.26 12.98 16.34
CA LEU A 266 -48.64 12.75 15.90
C LEU A 266 -49.41 11.86 16.89
N SER A 267 -48.76 10.82 17.44
CA SER A 267 -49.40 9.94 18.42
C SER A 267 -49.71 10.65 19.74
N LEU A 268 -48.81 11.53 20.20
CA LEU A 268 -49.03 12.36 21.38
C LEU A 268 -50.16 13.37 21.13
N GLU A 269 -50.17 14.02 19.96
CA GLU A 269 -51.22 14.94 19.57
C GLU A 269 -52.60 14.27 19.52
N ALA A 270 -52.70 13.08 18.93
CA ALA A 270 -53.93 12.31 18.88
C ALA A 270 -54.49 12.06 20.29
N ILE A 271 -53.63 11.65 21.23
CA ILE A 271 -54.02 11.38 22.62
C ILE A 271 -54.33 12.65 23.40
N LEU A 272 -53.70 13.78 23.08
CA LEU A 272 -54.01 15.08 23.68
C LEU A 272 -55.43 15.57 23.37
N GLN A 273 -56.03 15.14 22.24
CA GLN A 273 -57.40 15.48 21.85
C GLN A 273 -58.48 14.65 22.57
N VAL A 274 -58.10 13.54 23.22
CA VAL A 274 -59.04 12.68 23.94
C VAL A 274 -59.44 13.31 25.29
N PRO A 275 -60.74 13.48 25.59
CA PRO A 275 -61.20 14.05 26.86
C PRO A 275 -60.73 13.22 28.07
N ARG A 276 -60.26 13.90 29.13
CA ARG A 276 -59.72 13.26 30.35
C ARG A 276 -60.79 13.17 31.44
N ARG A 277 -60.94 11.99 32.06
CA ARG A 277 -61.85 11.73 33.20
C ARG A 277 -61.17 10.85 34.26
N ALA A 278 -61.85 10.57 35.37
CA ALA A 278 -61.32 9.68 36.41
C ALA A 278 -61.25 8.21 35.97
N TYR A 279 -62.22 7.77 35.18
CA TYR A 279 -62.30 6.43 34.60
C TYR A 279 -62.14 6.52 33.08
N THR A 280 -61.62 5.45 32.47
CA THR A 280 -61.49 5.34 31.01
C THR A 280 -62.70 4.60 30.47
N THR A 281 -63.28 5.08 29.39
CA THR A 281 -64.37 4.42 28.66
C THR A 281 -63.89 4.05 27.26
N PHE A 282 -63.93 2.75 26.96
CA PHE A 282 -63.49 2.17 25.70
C PHE A 282 -64.69 1.46 25.07
N ASP A 283 -65.11 1.92 23.89
CA ASP A 283 -66.28 1.38 23.19
C ASP A 283 -65.96 1.21 21.70
N HIS A 284 -66.27 0.04 21.15
CA HIS A 284 -66.05 -0.33 19.75
C HIS A 284 -64.66 0.05 19.16
N GLY A 285 -63.58 -0.11 19.93
CA GLY A 285 -62.22 0.21 19.45
C GLY A 285 -61.82 1.68 19.64
N ARG A 286 -62.72 2.53 20.14
CA ARG A 286 -62.50 3.97 20.33
C ARG A 286 -62.48 4.37 21.80
N PHE A 287 -61.54 5.25 22.15
CA PHE A 287 -61.52 5.91 23.46
C PHE A 287 -62.47 7.11 23.45
N THR A 288 -63.54 7.03 24.24
CA THR A 288 -64.45 8.18 24.43
C THR A 288 -63.96 9.11 25.53
N THR A 289 -63.41 8.56 26.62
CA THR A 289 -62.71 9.31 27.67
C THR A 289 -61.53 8.50 28.21
N MET A 290 -60.43 9.15 28.57
CA MET A 290 -59.21 8.50 29.09
C MET A 290 -58.91 8.91 30.54
N SER A 291 -58.43 7.96 31.35
CA SER A 291 -58.04 8.26 32.74
C SER A 291 -56.73 9.05 32.80
N TYR A 292 -56.59 9.93 33.80
CA TYR A 292 -55.36 10.71 34.00
C TYR A 292 -54.10 9.84 34.10
N TRP A 293 -54.18 8.70 34.78
CA TRP A 293 -53.06 7.78 34.95
C TRP A 293 -52.63 7.11 33.63
N ARG A 294 -53.58 6.68 32.80
CA ARG A 294 -53.27 6.10 31.49
C ARG A 294 -52.69 7.14 30.54
N PHE A 295 -53.28 8.35 30.53
CA PHE A 295 -52.76 9.47 29.77
C PHE A 295 -51.31 9.79 30.16
N ALA A 296 -51.04 9.95 31.47
CA ALA A 296 -49.70 10.21 31.97
C ALA A 296 -48.72 9.06 31.65
N GLY A 297 -49.15 7.81 31.83
CA GLY A 297 -48.34 6.64 31.50
C GLY A 297 -48.01 6.56 30.01
N TYR A 298 -48.96 6.86 29.12
CA TYR A 298 -48.74 6.89 27.68
C TYR A 298 -47.79 8.02 27.29
N CYS A 299 -48.00 9.23 27.81
CA CYS A 299 -47.09 10.36 27.58
C CYS A 299 -45.68 10.06 28.07
N LEU A 300 -45.52 9.45 29.25
CA LEU A 300 -44.23 9.03 29.77
C LEU A 300 -43.58 7.99 28.86
N ALA A 301 -44.31 6.96 28.44
CA ALA A 301 -43.80 5.92 27.54
C ALA A 301 -43.33 6.51 26.20
N ARG A 302 -44.11 7.42 25.61
CA ARG A 302 -43.75 8.11 24.36
C ARG A 302 -42.57 9.06 24.52
N LEU A 303 -42.48 9.77 25.64
CA LEU A 303 -41.34 10.63 25.96
C LEU A 303 -40.06 9.79 26.15
N THR A 304 -40.13 8.68 26.86
CA THR A 304 -39.00 7.74 26.99
C THR A 304 -38.54 7.23 25.63
N ARG A 305 -39.47 6.81 24.75
CA ARG A 305 -39.14 6.42 23.37
C ARG A 305 -38.47 7.55 22.60
N GLY A 306 -38.97 8.79 22.72
CA GLY A 306 -38.36 9.96 22.08
C GLY A 306 -36.94 10.27 22.61
N VAL A 307 -36.70 10.10 23.91
CA VAL A 307 -35.36 10.25 24.50
C VAL A 307 -34.40 9.19 23.97
N ILE A 308 -34.84 7.92 23.93
CA ILE A 308 -34.04 6.81 23.39
C ILE A 308 -33.71 7.06 21.91
N ALA A 309 -34.71 7.45 21.10
CA ALA A 309 -34.52 7.80 19.70
C ALA A 309 -33.54 8.98 19.53
N GLY A 310 -33.58 9.98 20.41
CA GLY A 310 -32.62 11.09 20.42
C GLY A 310 -31.19 10.66 20.76
N LEU A 311 -31.02 9.77 21.74
CA LEU A 311 -29.72 9.18 22.07
C LEU A 311 -29.17 8.34 20.90
N LEU A 312 -30.02 7.53 20.25
CA LEU A 312 -29.65 6.78 19.06
C LEU A 312 -29.31 7.68 17.87
N LEU A 313 -30.03 8.78 17.66
CA LEU A 313 -29.71 9.76 16.62
C LEU A 313 -28.29 10.30 16.83
N TYR A 314 -27.99 10.78 18.05
CA TYR A 314 -26.68 11.32 18.39
C TYR A 314 -25.56 10.26 18.25
N ALA A 315 -25.77 9.07 18.81
CA ALA A 315 -24.82 7.97 18.73
C ALA A 315 -24.58 7.51 17.28
N GLY A 316 -25.64 7.42 16.46
CA GLY A 316 -25.53 7.04 15.07
C GLY A 316 -24.82 8.07 14.21
N ILE A 317 -25.03 9.38 14.46
CA ILE A 317 -24.27 10.44 13.77
C ILE A 317 -22.78 10.37 14.13
N LEU A 318 -22.45 10.19 15.42
CA LEU A 318 -21.06 10.02 15.85
C LEU A 318 -20.41 8.79 15.22
N TRP A 319 -21.12 7.66 15.20
CA TRP A 319 -20.60 6.41 14.64
C TRP A 319 -20.38 6.50 13.12
N LEU A 320 -21.34 7.05 12.37
CA LEU A 320 -21.19 7.27 10.93
C LEU A 320 -20.09 8.30 10.63
N GLY A 321 -20.01 9.37 11.42
CA GLY A 321 -19.00 10.41 11.27
C GLY A 321 -17.57 9.93 11.56
N ASN A 322 -17.38 8.88 12.37
CA ASN A 322 -16.06 8.31 12.65
C ASN A 322 -15.70 7.10 11.77
N THR A 323 -16.59 6.69 10.86
CA THR A 323 -16.31 5.57 9.95
C THR A 323 -15.49 6.04 8.76
N THR A 324 -14.25 5.55 8.60
CA THR A 324 -13.33 5.96 7.53
C THR A 324 -13.47 5.14 6.25
N SER A 325 -13.95 3.91 6.37
CA SER A 325 -14.13 2.97 5.27
C SER A 325 -15.48 3.18 4.57
N ILE A 326 -15.45 3.41 3.26
CA ILE A 326 -16.63 3.66 2.42
C ILE A 326 -17.64 2.50 2.49
N THR A 327 -17.15 1.26 2.44
CA THR A 327 -18.01 0.06 2.49
C THR A 327 -18.69 -0.08 3.84
N ASP A 328 -17.94 0.18 4.91
CA ASP A 328 -18.45 0.05 6.27
C ASP A 328 -19.45 1.16 6.58
N LEU A 329 -19.27 2.34 6.00
CA LEU A 329 -20.19 3.47 6.18
C LEU A 329 -21.60 3.15 5.69
N MET A 330 -21.73 2.52 4.52
CA MET A 330 -23.02 2.06 4.00
C MET A 330 -23.63 0.95 4.86
N LEU A 331 -22.82 -0.03 5.27
CA LEU A 331 -23.26 -1.14 6.13
C LEU A 331 -23.75 -0.64 7.49
N ASN A 332 -23.01 0.29 8.09
CA ASN A 332 -23.33 0.90 9.39
C ASN A 332 -24.64 1.71 9.31
N ALA A 333 -24.85 2.47 8.23
CA ALA A 333 -26.10 3.22 8.03
C ALA A 333 -27.33 2.29 7.94
N VAL A 334 -27.21 1.15 7.25
CA VAL A 334 -28.29 0.15 7.17
C VAL A 334 -28.50 -0.55 8.51
N ALA A 335 -27.41 -0.89 9.21
CA ALA A 335 -27.48 -1.53 10.52
C ALA A 335 -28.21 -0.65 11.56
N LEU A 336 -27.95 0.66 11.54
CA LEU A 336 -28.66 1.63 12.39
C LEU A 336 -30.17 1.63 12.15
N GLY A 337 -30.62 1.54 10.90
CA GLY A 337 -32.03 1.37 10.56
C GLY A 337 -32.62 0.10 11.18
N ALA A 338 -31.91 -1.02 11.08
CA ALA A 338 -32.33 -2.28 11.70
C ALA A 338 -32.43 -2.18 13.22
N VAL A 339 -31.53 -1.45 13.89
CA VAL A 339 -31.57 -1.22 15.36
C VAL A 339 -32.83 -0.44 15.78
N LEU A 340 -33.27 0.52 14.97
CA LEU A 340 -34.49 1.28 15.24
C LEU A 340 -35.73 0.38 15.19
N ASP A 341 -35.80 -0.52 14.21
CA ASP A 341 -36.94 -1.43 13.99
C ASP A 341 -37.00 -2.62 14.98
N VAL A 342 -35.99 -2.78 15.85
CA VAL A 342 -35.90 -3.93 16.78
C VAL A 342 -37.14 -4.04 17.67
N ASP A 343 -37.69 -2.93 18.16
CA ASP A 343 -38.87 -3.01 19.03
C ASP A 343 -40.11 -3.52 18.30
N GLU A 344 -40.27 -3.15 17.03
CA GLU A 344 -41.36 -3.65 16.18
C GLU A 344 -41.19 -5.14 15.88
N MET A 345 -39.95 -5.57 15.65
CA MET A 345 -39.63 -7.00 15.49
C MET A 345 -39.94 -7.80 16.76
N PHE A 346 -39.58 -7.27 17.94
CA PHE A 346 -39.89 -7.88 19.23
C PHE A 346 -41.39 -7.95 19.48
N PHE A 347 -42.12 -6.87 19.16
CA PHE A 347 -43.58 -6.84 19.23
C PHE A 347 -44.20 -7.92 18.36
N ALA A 348 -43.80 -7.98 17.09
CA ALA A 348 -44.37 -8.91 16.12
C ALA A 348 -44.11 -10.38 16.49
N ALA A 349 -42.92 -10.67 17.04
CA ALA A 349 -42.50 -12.02 17.37
C ALA A 349 -43.05 -12.54 18.71
N LEU A 350 -43.03 -11.70 19.76
CA LEU A 350 -43.21 -12.18 21.13
C LEU A 350 -44.51 -11.71 21.82
N MET A 351 -45.17 -10.67 21.29
CA MET A 351 -46.39 -10.15 21.93
C MET A 351 -47.54 -11.18 21.85
N PRO A 352 -48.25 -11.49 22.95
CA PRO A 352 -49.40 -12.39 22.94
C PRO A 352 -50.47 -11.98 21.91
N LYS A 353 -50.97 -12.95 21.14
CA LYS A 353 -51.91 -12.70 20.03
C LYS A 353 -53.17 -11.92 20.44
N LYS A 354 -53.69 -12.17 21.64
CA LYS A 354 -54.85 -11.44 22.18
C LYS A 354 -54.59 -9.94 22.32
N ILE A 355 -53.39 -9.56 22.75
CA ILE A 355 -52.98 -8.18 22.91
C ILE A 355 -52.68 -7.57 21.54
N GLN A 356 -52.04 -8.32 20.63
CA GLN A 356 -51.81 -7.87 19.24
C GLN A 356 -53.13 -7.53 18.54
N ILE A 357 -54.14 -8.40 18.63
CA ILE A 357 -55.47 -8.15 18.04
C ILE A 357 -56.10 -6.90 18.65
N LYS A 358 -56.04 -6.72 19.98
CA LYS A 358 -56.61 -5.53 20.62
C LYS A 358 -55.88 -4.22 20.29
N ILE A 359 -54.59 -4.28 19.99
CA ILE A 359 -53.84 -3.12 19.49
C ILE A 359 -54.23 -2.82 18.03
N GLN A 360 -54.43 -3.86 17.21
CA GLN A 360 -54.91 -3.74 15.82
C GLN A 360 -56.36 -3.23 15.74
N ASP A 361 -57.19 -3.57 16.72
CA ASP A 361 -58.59 -3.12 16.85
C ASP A 361 -58.71 -1.65 17.29
N LEU A 362 -57.60 -0.97 17.62
CA LEU A 362 -57.66 0.45 18.01
C LEU A 362 -58.05 1.30 16.80
N GLU A 363 -59.20 1.97 16.89
CA GLU A 363 -59.66 2.88 15.84
C GLU A 363 -58.68 4.06 15.72
N ALA A 364 -58.33 4.37 14.48
CA ALA A 364 -57.46 5.50 14.16
C ALA A 364 -58.12 6.83 14.61
N ILE A 365 -57.40 7.64 15.37
CA ILE A 365 -57.92 8.91 15.88
C ILE A 365 -57.81 9.97 14.79
N LYS A 366 -58.94 10.63 14.48
CA LYS A 366 -58.97 11.76 13.56
C LYS A 366 -58.37 12.99 14.24
N ILE A 367 -57.24 13.46 13.72
CA ILE A 367 -56.57 14.69 14.18
C ILE A 367 -57.08 15.84 13.31
N ASN A 368 -57.59 16.91 13.94
CA ASN A 368 -57.89 18.14 13.22
C ASN A 368 -56.61 18.93 12.96
N TYR A 369 -56.10 18.87 11.74
CA TYR A 369 -54.86 19.54 11.36
C TYR A 369 -55.15 20.88 10.68
N THR A 370 -54.55 21.96 11.17
CA THR A 370 -54.70 23.28 10.56
C THR A 370 -53.60 23.53 9.51
N ARG A 371 -53.94 24.17 8.39
CA ARG A 371 -52.99 24.47 7.30
C ARG A 371 -51.77 25.27 7.79
N ALA A 372 -51.97 26.26 8.65
CA ALA A 372 -50.89 27.07 9.22
C ALA A 372 -49.93 26.23 10.07
N ARG A 373 -50.46 25.27 10.87
CA ARG A 373 -49.64 24.36 11.65
C ARG A 373 -48.80 23.45 10.77
N SER A 374 -49.39 22.90 9.71
CA SER A 374 -48.66 22.09 8.71
C SER A 374 -47.44 22.81 8.16
N GLN A 375 -47.60 24.09 7.85
CA GLN A 375 -46.53 24.91 7.29
C GLN A 375 -45.45 25.20 8.33
N ILE A 376 -45.83 25.56 9.55
CA ILE A 376 -44.88 25.78 10.65
C ILE A 376 -44.11 24.49 10.97
N GLU A 377 -44.79 23.35 11.05
CA GLU A 377 -44.15 22.05 11.28
C GLU A 377 -43.16 21.73 10.17
N SER A 378 -43.54 21.93 8.90
CA SER A 378 -42.67 21.66 7.76
C SER A 378 -41.43 22.57 7.76
N VAL A 379 -41.59 23.87 8.06
CA VAL A 379 -40.47 24.82 8.17
C VAL A 379 -39.58 24.48 9.36
N LEU A 380 -40.16 24.13 10.51
CA LEU A 380 -39.41 23.74 11.69
C LEU A 380 -38.61 22.45 11.44
N LEU A 381 -39.23 21.44 10.81
CA LEU A 381 -38.56 20.20 10.42
C LEU A 381 -37.42 20.48 9.44
N LEU A 382 -37.62 21.37 8.47
CA LEU A 382 -36.57 21.79 7.54
C LEU A 382 -35.40 22.45 8.28
N LEU A 383 -35.67 23.39 9.19
CA LEU A 383 -34.62 24.05 9.99
C LEU A 383 -33.87 23.07 10.89
N ILE A 384 -34.58 22.13 11.53
CA ILE A 384 -33.98 21.06 12.33
C ILE A 384 -33.11 20.17 11.44
N MET A 385 -33.58 19.76 10.27
CA MET A 385 -32.81 18.96 9.32
C MET A 385 -31.55 19.70 8.85
N CYS A 386 -31.65 20.98 8.52
CA CYS A 386 -30.49 21.79 8.19
C CYS A 386 -29.49 21.84 9.36
N GLY A 387 -29.97 22.05 10.60
CA GLY A 387 -29.11 22.02 11.79
C GLY A 387 -28.44 20.67 12.03
N LEU A 388 -29.19 19.57 11.89
CA LEU A 388 -28.69 18.20 12.02
C LEU A 388 -27.70 17.81 10.93
N MET A 389 -27.72 18.46 9.77
CA MET A 389 -26.74 18.26 8.70
C MET A 389 -25.52 19.18 8.85
N LEU A 390 -25.71 20.43 9.27
CA LEU A 390 -24.61 21.38 9.45
C LEU A 390 -23.73 21.02 10.65
N TRP A 391 -24.33 20.56 11.75
CA TRP A 391 -23.57 20.18 12.95
C TRP A 391 -22.51 19.09 12.68
N PRO A 392 -22.83 17.91 12.11
CA PRO A 392 -21.83 16.89 11.84
C PRO A 392 -20.87 17.29 10.73
N TRP A 393 -21.29 18.11 9.77
CA TRP A 393 -20.38 18.66 8.78
C TRP A 393 -19.19 19.38 9.43
N PHE A 394 -19.48 20.39 10.28
CA PHE A 394 -18.44 21.22 10.90
C PHE A 394 -17.68 20.53 12.04
N HIS A 395 -18.33 19.63 12.78
CA HIS A 395 -17.73 19.03 13.99
C HIS A 395 -17.18 17.62 13.81
N LEU A 396 -17.58 16.88 12.77
CA LEU A 396 -17.16 15.50 12.56
C LEU A 396 -16.47 15.35 11.21
N VAL A 397 -17.16 15.66 10.11
CA VAL A 397 -16.73 15.30 8.76
C VAL A 397 -15.60 16.18 8.25
N GLU A 398 -15.70 17.51 8.38
CA GLU A 398 -14.63 18.43 7.97
C GLU A 398 -13.34 18.21 8.80
N PRO A 399 -13.39 18.15 10.15
CA PRO A 399 -12.22 17.80 10.94
C PRO A 399 -11.61 16.45 10.56
N LEU A 400 -12.43 15.41 10.34
CA LEU A 400 -11.94 14.10 9.91
C LEU A 400 -11.18 14.20 8.57
N GLY A 401 -11.72 14.91 7.59
CA GLY A 401 -11.05 15.15 6.31
C GLY A 401 -9.71 15.87 6.47
N ASN A 402 -9.65 16.89 7.33
CA ASN A 402 -8.40 17.60 7.63
C ASN A 402 -7.38 16.69 8.34
N HIS A 403 -7.80 15.85 9.29
CA HIS A 403 -6.91 14.89 9.93
C HIS A 403 -6.42 13.81 8.97
N MET A 404 -7.26 13.33 8.04
CA MET A 404 -6.85 12.41 6.98
C MET A 404 -5.80 13.02 6.05
N LEU A 405 -5.98 14.29 5.65
CA LEU A 405 -4.98 15.03 4.88
C LEU A 405 -3.66 15.18 5.65
N GLU A 406 -3.72 15.45 6.96
CA GLU A 406 -2.53 15.58 7.79
C GLU A 406 -1.80 14.24 7.98
N VAL A 407 -2.54 13.13 8.14
CA VAL A 407 -1.94 11.77 8.16
C VAL A 407 -1.27 11.47 6.83
N ASN A 408 -1.92 11.74 5.69
CA ASN A 408 -1.32 11.56 4.37
C ASN A 408 -0.04 12.41 4.25
N ARG A 409 -0.09 13.69 4.62
CA ARG A 409 1.07 14.58 4.60
C ARG A 409 2.19 14.12 5.53
N THR A 410 1.87 13.55 6.69
CA THR A 410 2.86 13.02 7.65
C THR A 410 3.51 11.75 7.11
N LEU A 411 2.73 10.88 6.46
CA LEU A 411 3.23 9.63 5.86
C LEU A 411 4.02 9.87 4.58
N CYS A 412 3.59 10.80 3.73
CA CYS A 412 4.04 10.93 2.33
C CYS A 412 4.51 12.34 1.94
N GLY A 413 4.47 13.32 2.85
CA GLY A 413 5.08 14.62 2.60
C GLY A 413 6.61 14.57 2.57
N GLY A 414 7.21 15.63 2.03
CA GLY A 414 8.66 15.82 2.05
C GLY A 414 9.44 14.88 1.12
N ASN A 415 10.74 14.75 1.38
CA ASN A 415 11.61 13.85 0.62
C ASN A 415 11.34 12.40 1.06
N GLN A 416 10.96 11.53 0.13
CA GLN A 416 10.72 10.12 0.38
C GLN A 416 11.96 9.28 0.04
N ASP A 417 12.87 9.79 -0.79
CA ASP A 417 13.89 9.00 -1.46
C ASP A 417 15.23 9.06 -0.72
N PHE A 418 15.21 8.68 0.56
CA PHE A 418 16.43 8.45 1.32
C PHE A 418 16.23 7.39 2.40
N VAL A 419 17.34 6.81 2.86
CA VAL A 419 17.41 5.91 4.01
C VAL A 419 18.51 6.35 4.96
N VAL A 420 18.37 5.92 6.21
CA VAL A 420 19.24 6.24 7.32
C VAL A 420 19.63 4.96 8.05
N GLY A 421 20.90 4.85 8.42
CA GLY A 421 21.43 3.76 9.23
C GLY A 421 22.39 4.27 10.30
N ILE A 422 22.67 3.44 11.30
CA ILE A 422 23.67 3.75 12.32
C ILE A 422 24.87 2.85 12.05
N ASN A 423 26.04 3.45 11.86
CA ASN A 423 27.29 2.71 11.82
C ASN A 423 27.57 2.16 13.23
N SER A 424 27.43 0.85 13.42
CA SER A 424 27.56 0.20 14.73
C SER A 424 28.91 0.41 15.40
N ASN A 425 29.97 0.63 14.62
CA ASN A 425 31.34 0.77 15.13
C ASN A 425 31.65 2.20 15.56
N GLN A 426 30.99 3.19 14.95
CA GLN A 426 31.25 4.61 15.19
C GLN A 426 30.14 5.30 15.97
N GLY A 427 28.95 4.71 16.04
CA GLY A 427 27.77 5.33 16.65
C GLY A 427 27.23 6.54 15.88
N ILE A 428 27.69 6.77 14.65
CA ILE A 428 27.21 7.86 13.80
C ILE A 428 26.04 7.41 12.94
N THR A 429 25.10 8.32 12.72
CA THR A 429 24.01 8.16 11.78
C THR A 429 24.48 8.55 10.38
N VAL A 430 24.36 7.65 9.43
CA VAL A 430 24.68 7.85 8.01
C VAL A 430 23.40 7.79 7.20
N GLY A 431 23.25 8.72 6.26
CA GLY A 431 22.11 8.75 5.33
C GLY A 431 22.59 8.52 3.89
N ARG A 432 21.73 7.93 3.06
CA ARG A 432 21.96 7.75 1.61
C ARG A 432 20.67 8.06 0.86
N GLU A 433 20.79 8.76 -0.27
CA GLU A 433 19.67 8.94 -1.21
C GLU A 433 19.33 7.61 -1.88
N THR A 434 18.04 7.29 -1.96
CA THR A 434 17.52 6.09 -2.63
C THR A 434 17.12 6.39 -4.06
N THR A 435 16.96 5.35 -4.88
CA THR A 435 16.33 5.48 -6.19
C THR A 435 14.86 5.86 -6.01
N MET A 436 14.32 6.64 -6.95
CA MET A 436 12.89 6.97 -6.97
C MET A 436 12.10 5.72 -7.32
N PHE A 437 11.01 5.47 -6.61
CA PHE A 437 10.12 4.37 -6.93
C PHE A 437 9.53 4.54 -8.35
N GLY A 438 9.59 3.48 -9.15
CA GLY A 438 9.09 3.48 -10.52
C GLY A 438 10.10 3.84 -11.62
N ASP A 439 11.32 4.27 -11.25
CA ASP A 439 12.41 4.34 -12.22
C ASP A 439 13.01 2.94 -12.45
N ALA A 440 12.21 2.09 -13.09
CA ALA A 440 12.55 0.71 -13.45
C ALA A 440 13.65 0.64 -14.53
N SER A 441 14.30 1.76 -14.86
CA SER A 441 15.28 1.82 -15.93
C SER A 441 16.63 1.21 -15.54
N ASN A 442 16.92 1.07 -14.23
CA ASN A 442 18.18 0.50 -13.73
C ASN A 442 17.93 -0.55 -12.64
N LEU A 443 17.63 -1.79 -13.04
CA LEU A 443 17.63 -2.94 -12.12
C LEU A 443 19.02 -3.08 -11.49
N SER A 444 19.09 -3.28 -10.18
CA SER A 444 20.35 -3.60 -9.51
C SER A 444 20.89 -4.96 -9.97
N LEU A 445 22.19 -5.21 -9.78
CA LEU A 445 22.81 -6.50 -10.16
C LEU A 445 22.09 -7.70 -9.53
N ILE A 446 21.65 -7.56 -8.27
CA ILE A 446 20.90 -8.59 -7.58
C ILE A 446 19.50 -8.77 -8.20
N GLU A 447 18.84 -7.68 -8.61
CA GLU A 447 17.53 -7.76 -9.29
C GLU A 447 17.63 -8.36 -10.69
N ILE A 448 18.68 -8.04 -11.44
CA ILE A 448 18.99 -8.70 -12.72
C ILE A 448 19.17 -10.21 -12.48
N ALA A 449 19.93 -10.57 -11.45
CA ALA A 449 20.20 -11.95 -11.10
C ALA A 449 18.92 -12.71 -10.67
N VAL A 450 18.10 -12.11 -9.82
CA VAL A 450 16.81 -12.66 -9.38
C VAL A 450 15.83 -12.74 -10.54
N SER A 451 15.75 -11.71 -11.38
CA SER A 451 14.88 -11.71 -12.57
C SER A 451 15.29 -12.79 -13.58
N ASP A 452 16.60 -13.03 -13.78
CA ASP A 452 17.10 -14.10 -14.64
C ASP A 452 16.69 -15.50 -14.14
N LEU A 453 16.58 -15.68 -12.82
CA LEU A 453 16.24 -16.98 -12.22
C LEU A 453 14.74 -17.17 -11.97
N ALA A 454 14.06 -16.18 -11.40
CA ALA A 454 12.68 -16.26 -10.92
C ALA A 454 11.66 -16.47 -12.05
N PHE A 455 11.92 -15.90 -13.22
CA PHE A 455 11.02 -15.98 -14.38
C PHE A 455 11.45 -17.04 -15.42
N ARG A 456 12.46 -17.86 -15.11
CA ARG A 456 12.95 -18.88 -16.01
C ARG A 456 12.09 -20.15 -15.91
N GLU A 457 11.56 -20.62 -17.04
CA GLU A 457 10.82 -21.89 -17.09
C GLU A 457 11.76 -23.07 -16.77
N LEU A 458 11.44 -23.78 -15.68
CA LEU A 458 12.23 -24.88 -15.13
C LEU A 458 12.32 -26.13 -16.02
N GLU A 459 11.50 -26.25 -17.06
CA GLU A 459 11.34 -27.50 -17.82
C GLU A 459 12.52 -27.85 -18.76
N ASN A 460 13.43 -26.90 -19.05
CA ASN A 460 14.58 -27.14 -19.96
C ASN A 460 15.93 -26.59 -19.44
N ALA A 461 16.00 -26.10 -18.20
CA ALA A 461 17.17 -25.38 -17.72
C ALA A 461 18.25 -26.34 -17.17
N SER A 462 19.32 -26.53 -17.94
CA SER A 462 20.62 -26.87 -17.37
C SER A 462 20.94 -25.90 -16.21
N TYR A 463 21.29 -26.44 -15.05
CA TYR A 463 21.24 -25.86 -13.69
C TYR A 463 22.02 -24.56 -13.41
N SER A 464 22.53 -23.84 -14.41
CA SER A 464 23.36 -22.64 -14.19
C SER A 464 22.59 -21.35 -14.49
N SER A 465 22.36 -20.53 -13.45
CA SER A 465 22.02 -19.11 -13.62
C SER A 465 23.27 -18.37 -14.09
N ARG A 466 23.10 -17.36 -14.96
CA ARG A 466 24.23 -16.56 -15.44
C ARG A 466 24.86 -15.73 -14.33
N TYR A 467 24.03 -15.22 -13.42
CA TYR A 467 24.43 -14.25 -12.40
C TYR A 467 24.50 -14.85 -10.99
N ILE A 468 23.77 -15.94 -10.73
CA ILE A 468 23.68 -16.54 -9.39
C ILE A 468 24.46 -17.85 -9.34
N LEU A 469 25.44 -17.92 -8.44
CA LEU A 469 25.97 -19.19 -7.98
C LEU A 469 24.93 -19.84 -7.06
N MET A 470 24.45 -21.04 -7.42
CA MET A 470 23.48 -21.81 -6.64
C MET A 470 24.15 -23.05 -6.03
N PRO A 471 24.77 -22.95 -4.83
CA PRO A 471 25.32 -24.10 -4.15
C PRO A 471 24.24 -25.16 -3.86
N GLN A 472 24.61 -26.44 -3.96
CA GLN A 472 23.67 -27.55 -3.72
C GLN A 472 23.35 -27.72 -2.23
N GLU A 473 24.30 -27.38 -1.35
CA GLU A 473 24.17 -27.53 0.10
C GLU A 473 24.11 -26.16 0.81
N ALA A 474 23.36 -26.10 1.91
CA ALA A 474 23.21 -24.87 2.71
C ALA A 474 24.54 -24.43 3.36
N THR A 475 25.40 -25.38 3.72
CA THR A 475 26.75 -25.11 4.22
C THR A 475 27.61 -24.44 3.15
N ASP A 476 27.51 -24.91 1.90
CA ASP A 476 28.24 -24.31 0.78
C ASP A 476 27.74 -22.90 0.48
N PHE A 477 26.43 -22.66 0.63
CA PHE A 477 25.88 -21.30 0.55
C PHE A 477 26.50 -20.36 1.59
N GLU A 478 26.55 -20.75 2.87
CA GLU A 478 27.16 -19.91 3.90
C GLU A 478 28.67 -19.74 3.69
N ASN A 479 29.37 -20.81 3.28
CA ASN A 479 30.79 -20.76 2.95
C ASN A 479 31.05 -19.80 1.79
N LYS A 480 30.24 -19.83 0.71
CA LYS A 480 30.36 -18.94 -0.43
C LYS A 480 29.95 -17.50 -0.13
N ARG A 481 28.93 -17.30 0.72
CA ARG A 481 28.50 -15.97 1.17
C ARG A 481 29.57 -15.25 2.00
N THR A 482 30.41 -16.00 2.70
CA THR A 482 31.48 -15.49 3.56
C THR A 482 32.88 -15.72 3.01
N GLU A 483 32.99 -16.22 1.77
CA GLU A 483 34.25 -16.52 1.12
C GLU A 483 35.04 -15.23 0.87
N LEU A 484 36.31 -15.21 1.30
CA LEU A 484 37.22 -14.11 1.02
C LEU A 484 37.67 -14.17 -0.44
N MET A 485 37.97 -13.01 -1.03
CA MET A 485 38.48 -12.93 -2.40
C MET A 485 39.73 -13.80 -2.61
N SER A 486 40.63 -13.88 -1.62
CA SER A 486 41.81 -14.76 -1.71
C SER A 486 41.47 -16.24 -1.82
N ALA A 487 40.41 -16.71 -1.14
CA ALA A 487 39.97 -18.09 -1.24
C ALA A 487 39.36 -18.37 -2.62
N ALA A 488 38.56 -17.44 -3.15
CA ALA A 488 38.02 -17.54 -4.51
C ALA A 488 39.15 -17.53 -5.57
N ALA A 489 40.12 -16.62 -5.43
CA ALA A 489 41.28 -16.49 -6.31
C ALA A 489 42.20 -17.72 -6.30
N ALA A 490 42.29 -18.42 -5.16
CA ALA A 490 43.05 -19.67 -5.05
C ALA A 490 42.37 -20.86 -5.77
N LEU A 491 41.06 -20.80 -6.05
CA LEU A 491 40.33 -21.86 -6.76
C LEU A 491 40.42 -21.75 -8.29
N ILE A 492 40.85 -20.59 -8.82
CA ILE A 492 41.01 -20.40 -10.27
C ILE A 492 42.30 -21.10 -10.73
N LEU A 493 42.15 -22.12 -11.57
CA LEU A 493 43.23 -23.02 -11.99
C LEU A 493 44.04 -22.53 -13.20
N ASP A 494 43.57 -21.49 -13.88
CA ASP A 494 44.20 -20.95 -15.10
C ASP A 494 44.42 -19.44 -14.98
N CYS A 495 45.47 -18.93 -15.63
CA CYS A 495 45.67 -17.49 -15.76
C CYS A 495 45.22 -17.04 -17.15
N SER A 496 43.94 -16.76 -17.28
CA SER A 496 43.32 -16.42 -18.57
C SER A 496 42.16 -15.47 -18.37
N ASP A 497 41.89 -14.66 -19.38
CA ASP A 497 40.74 -13.76 -19.38
C ASP A 497 39.46 -14.53 -19.69
N PHE A 498 38.41 -14.28 -18.89
CA PHE A 498 37.18 -15.06 -18.94
C PHE A 498 36.35 -14.77 -20.18
N ASP A 499 36.49 -13.58 -20.78
CA ASP A 499 35.82 -13.21 -22.03
C ASP A 499 36.16 -14.15 -23.20
N LEU A 500 37.32 -14.82 -23.17
CA LEU A 500 37.70 -15.86 -24.13
C LEU A 500 36.82 -17.11 -24.04
N TYR A 501 36.28 -17.43 -22.87
CA TYR A 501 35.42 -18.61 -22.66
C TYR A 501 33.93 -18.32 -22.83
N TYR A 502 33.50 -17.08 -22.62
CA TYR A 502 32.08 -16.70 -22.57
C TYR A 502 31.60 -15.98 -23.84
N VAL A 503 32.26 -16.22 -24.97
CA VAL A 503 31.82 -15.75 -26.31
C VAL A 503 30.38 -16.22 -26.59
N GLU A 504 29.52 -15.30 -27.05
CA GLU A 504 28.10 -15.52 -27.33
C GLU A 504 27.83 -16.83 -28.08
N GLY A 505 27.10 -17.77 -27.44
CA GLY A 505 26.51 -18.94 -28.09
C GLY A 505 27.01 -20.32 -27.63
N GLN A 506 28.00 -20.41 -26.74
CA GLN A 506 28.44 -21.70 -26.17
C GLN A 506 27.85 -21.88 -24.75
N PRO A 507 27.07 -22.95 -24.48
CA PRO A 507 26.57 -23.24 -23.14
C PRO A 507 27.71 -23.77 -22.27
N THR A 508 28.42 -22.88 -21.62
CA THR A 508 29.47 -23.26 -20.66
C THR A 508 28.81 -23.67 -19.35
N THR A 509 28.91 -24.95 -18.99
CA THR A 509 28.49 -25.51 -17.69
C THR A 509 29.47 -25.17 -16.56
N ASN A 510 30.22 -24.07 -16.68
CA ASN A 510 31.32 -23.77 -15.77
C ASN A 510 30.84 -22.96 -14.58
N ASN A 511 31.27 -23.36 -13.39
CA ASN A 511 31.01 -22.68 -12.10
C ASN A 511 31.52 -21.23 -12.05
N TYR A 512 32.21 -20.77 -13.10
CA TYR A 512 32.81 -19.44 -13.20
C TYR A 512 31.91 -18.40 -13.89
N ALA A 513 30.78 -18.80 -14.48
CA ALA A 513 29.90 -17.88 -15.20
C ALA A 513 29.44 -16.70 -14.33
N PRO A 514 29.01 -16.93 -13.07
CA PRO A 514 28.65 -15.83 -12.18
C PRO A 514 29.74 -14.80 -12.00
N TYR A 515 31.02 -15.18 -11.86
CA TYR A 515 32.10 -14.19 -11.71
C TYR A 515 32.18 -13.27 -12.93
N TRP A 516 32.12 -13.85 -14.14
CA TRP A 516 32.16 -13.09 -15.39
C TRP A 516 30.95 -12.14 -15.54
N TYR A 517 29.73 -12.69 -15.50
CA TYR A 517 28.51 -11.90 -15.74
C TYR A 517 28.25 -10.83 -14.66
N ASN A 518 28.83 -10.96 -13.46
CA ASN A 518 28.77 -9.92 -12.43
C ASN A 518 29.88 -8.86 -12.57
N THR A 519 30.97 -9.12 -13.31
CA THR A 519 32.12 -8.19 -13.40
C THR A 519 31.75 -6.86 -14.06
N ALA A 520 31.24 -6.90 -15.31
CA ALA A 520 30.97 -5.68 -16.06
C ALA A 520 29.84 -4.83 -15.43
N PRO A 521 28.66 -5.39 -15.07
CA PRO A 521 27.62 -4.60 -14.40
C PRO A 521 28.04 -4.06 -13.04
N GLY A 522 28.88 -4.77 -12.30
CA GLY A 522 29.42 -4.32 -11.01
C GLY A 522 30.28 -3.06 -11.12
N LEU A 523 30.92 -2.85 -12.27
CA LEU A 523 31.71 -1.66 -12.60
C LEU A 523 30.92 -0.59 -13.38
N GLY A 524 29.62 -0.81 -13.63
CA GLY A 524 28.77 0.09 -14.41
C GLY A 524 28.95 -0.02 -15.92
N PHE A 525 29.56 -1.10 -16.41
CA PHE A 525 29.74 -1.38 -17.82
C PHE A 525 28.57 -2.20 -18.40
N PRO A 526 28.28 -2.09 -19.72
CA PRO A 526 27.36 -2.97 -20.41
C PRO A 526 27.73 -4.46 -20.27
N GLN A 527 26.73 -5.35 -20.25
CA GLN A 527 26.94 -6.80 -20.08
C GLN A 527 27.82 -7.46 -21.17
N ASN A 528 27.96 -6.83 -22.32
CA ASN A 528 28.77 -7.31 -23.45
C ASN A 528 30.20 -6.73 -23.46
N SER A 529 30.63 -6.09 -22.38
CA SER A 529 31.99 -5.52 -22.29
C SER A 529 33.02 -6.62 -22.14
N SER A 530 34.14 -6.49 -22.88
CA SER A 530 35.29 -7.37 -22.80
C SER A 530 36.23 -6.98 -21.65
N CYS A 531 37.19 -7.84 -21.31
CA CYS A 531 38.24 -7.51 -20.36
C CYS A 531 39.01 -6.25 -20.81
N GLN A 532 39.23 -6.11 -22.12
CA GLN A 532 39.94 -4.98 -22.70
C GLN A 532 39.18 -3.64 -22.54
N ASP A 533 37.85 -3.66 -22.55
CA ASP A 533 37.03 -2.46 -22.32
C ASP A 533 37.11 -1.98 -20.87
N MET A 534 37.39 -2.89 -19.93
CA MET A 534 37.46 -2.64 -18.49
C MET A 534 38.89 -2.44 -17.97
N LYS A 535 39.92 -2.54 -18.83
CA LYS A 535 41.36 -2.56 -18.43
C LYS A 535 41.78 -1.40 -17.53
N ASP A 536 41.24 -0.21 -17.76
CA ASP A 536 41.59 0.99 -16.98
C ASP A 536 41.14 0.91 -15.51
N TYR A 537 40.20 0.01 -15.19
CA TYR A 537 39.72 -0.24 -13.82
C TYR A 537 40.55 -1.30 -13.08
N CYS A 538 41.51 -1.95 -13.72
CA CYS A 538 42.34 -2.98 -13.09
C CYS A 538 43.18 -2.44 -11.91
N ASN A 539 43.48 -1.15 -11.88
CA ASN A 539 44.23 -0.51 -10.79
C ASN A 539 43.32 0.15 -9.74
N ASN A 540 42.00 0.07 -9.89
CA ASN A 540 41.06 0.60 -8.90
C ASN A 540 40.84 -0.41 -7.77
N GLU A 541 40.55 0.08 -6.58
CA GLU A 541 40.26 -0.78 -5.43
C GLU A 541 39.06 -1.71 -5.73
N ASP A 542 37.97 -1.15 -6.32
CA ASP A 542 36.75 -1.89 -6.68
C ASP A 542 36.94 -2.94 -7.81
N GLY A 543 38.12 -2.97 -8.44
CA GLY A 543 38.45 -3.87 -9.55
C GLY A 543 38.78 -5.32 -9.15
N GLU A 544 38.45 -5.79 -7.95
CA GLU A 544 38.86 -7.11 -7.46
C GLU A 544 38.30 -8.24 -8.31
N LEU A 545 36.99 -8.22 -8.56
CA LEU A 545 36.33 -9.22 -9.40
C LEU A 545 36.83 -9.16 -10.85
N LEU A 546 37.19 -7.96 -11.33
CA LEU A 546 37.80 -7.78 -12.64
C LEU A 546 39.19 -8.42 -12.71
N ARG A 547 40.03 -8.28 -11.69
CA ARG A 547 41.34 -8.95 -11.65
C ARG A 547 41.22 -10.48 -11.57
N LEU A 548 40.15 -10.97 -10.94
CA LEU A 548 39.84 -12.41 -10.89
C LEU A 548 39.43 -12.97 -12.25
N THR A 549 38.61 -12.23 -13.00
CA THR A 549 38.08 -12.70 -14.29
C THR A 549 38.93 -12.29 -15.49
N CYS A 550 39.73 -11.24 -15.36
CA CYS A 550 40.56 -10.65 -16.41
C CYS A 550 42.03 -10.55 -15.97
N GLY A 551 42.55 -11.63 -15.36
CA GLY A 551 43.88 -11.64 -14.75
C GLY A 551 45.01 -11.30 -15.74
N VAL A 552 44.89 -11.71 -17.01
CA VAL A 552 45.90 -11.43 -18.04
C VAL A 552 45.79 -9.99 -18.51
N THR A 553 44.59 -9.50 -18.86
CA THR A 553 44.39 -8.10 -19.26
C THR A 553 44.79 -7.12 -18.16
N CYS A 554 44.54 -7.48 -16.90
CA CYS A 554 44.99 -6.69 -15.76
C CYS A 554 46.49 -6.83 -15.48
N GLY A 555 47.18 -7.82 -16.04
CA GLY A 555 48.62 -8.00 -15.85
C GLY A 555 49.01 -8.69 -14.55
N CYS A 556 48.14 -9.51 -13.97
CA CYS A 556 48.47 -10.30 -12.76
C CYS A 556 49.63 -11.28 -12.98
N ALA A 557 49.91 -11.68 -14.22
CA ALA A 557 51.06 -12.52 -14.59
C ALA A 557 52.26 -11.72 -15.14
N GLU A 558 52.14 -10.40 -15.27
CA GLU A 558 53.15 -9.56 -15.92
C GLU A 558 53.94 -8.75 -14.88
N PRO A 559 55.24 -9.03 -14.67
CA PRO A 559 56.03 -8.35 -13.64
C PRO A 559 56.26 -6.85 -13.93
N SER A 560 56.09 -6.43 -15.18
CA SER A 560 56.30 -5.04 -15.61
C SER A 560 55.07 -4.13 -15.47
N THR A 561 54.00 -4.61 -14.84
CA THR A 561 52.76 -3.85 -14.66
C THR A 561 52.73 -3.10 -13.33
N ASN A 562 51.70 -2.26 -13.13
CA ASN A 562 51.55 -1.52 -11.90
C ASN A 562 51.32 -2.48 -10.71
N PRO A 563 52.15 -2.46 -9.65
CA PRO A 563 52.03 -3.37 -8.51
C PRO A 563 50.73 -3.24 -7.72
N TRP A 564 49.99 -2.14 -7.86
CA TRP A 564 48.75 -1.91 -7.12
C TRP A 564 47.72 -3.01 -7.36
N PHE A 565 47.25 -3.58 -6.25
CA PHE A 565 46.23 -4.61 -6.15
C PHE A 565 46.55 -5.92 -6.91
N ARG A 566 47.81 -6.14 -7.32
CA ARG A 566 48.27 -7.38 -7.98
C ARG A 566 48.64 -8.48 -6.98
N VAL A 567 47.69 -8.78 -6.11
CA VAL A 567 47.84 -9.74 -5.01
C VAL A 567 46.61 -10.65 -4.96
N VAL A 568 46.76 -11.82 -4.35
CA VAL A 568 45.71 -12.85 -4.32
C VAL A 568 44.47 -12.36 -3.59
N GLU A 569 44.66 -11.62 -2.50
CA GLU A 569 43.62 -11.01 -1.67
C GLU A 569 42.81 -9.95 -2.41
N ARG A 570 43.30 -9.43 -3.53
CA ARG A 570 42.61 -8.41 -4.34
C ARG A 570 42.21 -8.93 -5.72
N GLY A 571 42.15 -10.25 -5.88
CA GLY A 571 41.51 -10.90 -7.03
C GLY A 571 42.46 -11.50 -8.04
N CYS A 572 43.77 -11.25 -8.01
CA CYS A 572 44.67 -11.98 -8.92
C CYS A 572 44.68 -13.47 -8.56
N SER A 573 44.43 -14.36 -9.54
CA SER A 573 44.43 -15.79 -9.25
C SER A 573 45.82 -16.25 -8.79
N LYS A 574 45.86 -17.25 -7.90
CA LYS A 574 47.14 -17.82 -7.46
C LYS A 574 47.96 -18.31 -8.66
N LYS A 575 47.28 -18.89 -9.65
CA LYS A 575 47.91 -19.34 -10.89
C LYS A 575 48.60 -18.22 -11.66
N CYS A 576 47.99 -17.03 -11.77
CA CYS A 576 48.64 -15.87 -12.40
C CYS A 576 49.90 -15.44 -11.64
N ILE A 577 49.87 -15.45 -10.30
CA ILE A 577 51.03 -15.10 -9.48
C ILE A 577 52.15 -16.15 -9.65
N ASP A 578 51.81 -17.44 -9.67
CA ASP A 578 52.77 -18.52 -9.93
C ASP A 578 53.41 -18.38 -11.33
N GLU A 579 52.64 -17.96 -12.35
CA GLU A 579 53.15 -17.69 -13.69
C GLU A 579 54.02 -16.43 -13.75
N MET A 580 53.65 -15.38 -13.01
CA MET A 580 54.48 -14.19 -12.84
C MET A 580 55.85 -14.57 -12.28
N GLN A 581 55.90 -15.48 -11.30
CA GLN A 581 57.15 -15.94 -10.71
C GLN A 581 58.08 -16.59 -11.73
N VAL A 582 57.53 -17.39 -12.66
CA VAL A 582 58.32 -18.00 -13.74
C VAL A 582 58.95 -16.91 -14.64
N VAL A 583 58.20 -15.85 -14.95
CA VAL A 583 58.72 -14.72 -15.73
C VAL A 583 59.78 -13.93 -14.94
N ILE A 584 59.57 -13.74 -13.63
CA ILE A 584 60.54 -13.09 -12.74
C ILE A 584 61.85 -13.87 -12.71
N ASP A 585 61.80 -15.20 -12.62
CA ASP A 585 62.98 -16.06 -12.57
C ASP A 585 63.84 -15.94 -13.84
N GLU A 586 63.21 -15.68 -14.99
CA GLU A 586 63.87 -15.45 -16.28
C GLU A 586 64.34 -14.00 -16.50
N THR A 587 63.91 -13.07 -15.65
CA THR A 587 64.22 -11.65 -15.79
C THR A 587 65.64 -11.34 -15.27
N ASN A 588 66.32 -10.38 -15.90
CA ASN A 588 67.64 -9.94 -15.45
C ASN A 588 67.52 -9.19 -14.12
N CYS A 589 68.53 -9.32 -13.27
CA CYS A 589 68.66 -8.61 -12.01
C CYS A 589 69.01 -7.14 -12.23
N THR A 590 68.08 -6.38 -12.82
CA THR A 590 68.26 -4.97 -13.12
C THR A 590 67.07 -4.19 -12.60
N ASP A 591 67.36 -3.20 -11.76
CA ASP A 591 66.36 -2.27 -11.27
C ASP A 591 65.70 -1.50 -12.41
N ALA A 592 64.39 -1.29 -12.28
CA ALA A 592 63.63 -0.47 -13.19
C ALA A 592 64.19 0.96 -13.23
N PRO A 593 64.24 1.59 -14.42
CA PRO A 593 64.72 2.95 -14.51
C PRO A 593 63.73 3.91 -13.82
N VAL A 594 64.28 4.99 -13.27
CA VAL A 594 63.51 5.99 -12.49
C VAL A 594 62.33 6.55 -13.29
N ASP A 595 62.47 6.71 -14.60
CA ASP A 595 61.47 7.24 -15.52
C ASP A 595 60.48 6.19 -16.05
N SER A 596 60.54 4.94 -15.57
CA SER A 596 59.58 3.91 -15.95
C SER A 596 58.15 4.28 -15.55
N ALA A 597 57.21 4.02 -16.46
CA ALA A 597 55.81 4.41 -16.29
C ALA A 597 55.17 3.76 -15.05
N TYR A 598 55.45 2.48 -14.80
CA TYR A 598 54.90 1.74 -13.66
C TYR A 598 55.47 2.23 -12.33
N TRP A 599 56.77 2.56 -12.23
CA TRP A 599 57.37 3.14 -11.02
C TRP A 599 56.77 4.52 -10.72
N GLN A 600 56.71 5.37 -11.73
CA GLN A 600 56.16 6.73 -11.60
C GLN A 600 54.68 6.68 -11.19
N THR A 601 53.90 5.78 -11.80
CA THR A 601 52.47 5.63 -11.49
C THR A 601 52.27 5.06 -10.09
N PHE A 602 53.04 4.05 -9.68
CA PHE A 602 52.94 3.45 -8.34
C PHE A 602 53.04 4.52 -7.25
N TRP A 603 54.10 5.33 -7.30
CA TRP A 603 54.33 6.37 -6.30
C TRP A 603 53.44 7.60 -6.50
N GLN A 604 52.97 7.88 -7.71
CA GLN A 604 51.98 8.92 -7.93
C GLN A 604 50.66 8.59 -7.21
N ASP A 605 50.24 7.32 -7.25
CA ASP A 605 48.98 6.87 -6.66
C ASP A 605 49.10 6.54 -5.16
N TYR A 606 50.33 6.29 -4.68
CA TYR A 606 50.63 5.89 -3.30
C TYR A 606 49.93 6.73 -2.22
N PRO A 607 49.99 8.09 -2.20
CA PRO A 607 49.34 8.86 -1.14
C PRO A 607 47.82 8.66 -1.12
N THR A 608 47.20 8.55 -2.30
CA THR A 608 45.75 8.37 -2.42
C THR A 608 45.35 6.97 -1.95
N ILE A 609 46.00 5.92 -2.46
CA ILE A 609 45.66 4.53 -2.15
C ILE A 609 45.89 4.22 -0.66
N ILE A 610 47.02 4.64 -0.08
CA ILE A 610 47.30 4.42 1.35
C ILE A 610 46.32 5.21 2.22
N SER A 611 45.95 6.44 1.84
CA SER A 611 44.96 7.21 2.59
C SER A 611 43.57 6.56 2.58
N ASN A 612 43.17 5.98 1.45
CA ASN A 612 41.91 5.23 1.33
C ASN A 612 41.97 3.96 2.18
N PHE A 613 43.07 3.21 2.11
CA PHE A 613 43.24 1.97 2.87
C PHE A 613 43.20 2.17 4.39
N LEU A 614 43.82 3.24 4.90
CA LEU A 614 43.85 3.54 6.33
C LEU A 614 42.60 4.27 6.86
N GLY A 615 41.74 4.75 5.95
CA GLY A 615 40.54 5.52 6.24
C GLY A 615 40.81 6.99 6.62
N GLU A 616 39.75 7.80 6.65
CA GLU A 616 39.79 9.26 6.81
C GLU A 616 40.48 9.79 8.10
N ARG A 617 40.76 8.95 9.10
CA ARG A 617 41.31 9.42 10.40
C ARG A 617 42.74 9.93 10.33
N ASN A 618 43.46 9.68 9.23
CA ASN A 618 44.88 10.02 9.07
C ASN A 618 45.15 11.09 8.00
N THR A 619 44.18 11.96 7.69
CA THR A 619 44.36 13.02 6.68
C THR A 619 45.57 13.94 6.94
N SER A 620 45.97 14.12 8.20
CA SER A 620 47.14 14.95 8.54
C SER A 620 48.47 14.41 8.02
N LYS A 621 48.56 13.12 7.70
CA LYS A 621 49.78 12.49 7.17
C LYS A 621 49.87 12.51 5.64
N ILE A 622 48.83 12.97 4.93
CA ILE A 622 48.81 12.94 3.46
C ILE A 622 49.97 13.76 2.86
N ASP A 623 50.31 14.91 3.45
CA ASP A 623 51.43 15.71 2.97
C ASP A 623 52.78 15.05 3.20
N GLU A 624 52.95 14.32 4.32
CA GLU A 624 54.14 13.51 4.58
C GLU A 624 54.26 12.37 3.56
N LEU A 625 53.17 11.67 3.26
CA LEU A 625 53.12 10.63 2.23
C LEU A 625 53.47 11.18 0.84
N ARG A 626 53.05 12.40 0.50
CA ARG A 626 53.41 13.05 -0.78
C ARG A 626 54.90 13.38 -0.85
N VAL A 627 55.48 13.89 0.24
CA VAL A 627 56.91 14.18 0.30
C VAL A 627 57.71 12.89 0.16
N PHE A 628 57.31 11.84 0.88
CA PHE A 628 57.91 10.52 0.77
C PHE A 628 57.79 9.95 -0.64
N ALA A 629 56.60 9.93 -1.23
CA ALA A 629 56.38 9.45 -2.60
C ALA A 629 57.20 10.24 -3.64
N ASN A 630 57.29 11.56 -3.51
CA ASN A 630 58.13 12.38 -4.39
C ASN A 630 59.61 12.02 -4.27
N HIS A 631 60.09 11.69 -3.06
CA HIS A 631 61.45 11.23 -2.86
C HIS A 631 61.70 9.89 -3.56
N MET A 632 60.79 8.93 -3.42
CA MET A 632 60.87 7.63 -4.11
C MET A 632 60.85 7.79 -5.64
N ARG A 633 60.05 8.74 -6.15
CA ARG A 633 60.01 9.06 -7.59
C ARG A 633 61.29 9.68 -8.12
N THR A 634 62.03 10.43 -7.31
CA THR A 634 63.28 11.08 -7.74
C THR A 634 64.48 10.16 -7.65
N GLU A 635 64.56 9.35 -6.60
CA GLU A 635 65.70 8.47 -6.35
C GLU A 635 65.57 7.11 -7.06
N GLY A 636 64.33 6.66 -7.34
CA GLY A 636 64.11 5.34 -7.94
C GLY A 636 64.36 4.19 -6.97
N CYS A 637 64.74 3.04 -7.53
CA CYS A 637 64.97 1.82 -6.75
C CYS A 637 66.00 1.99 -5.64
N SER A 638 67.05 2.81 -5.82
CA SER A 638 68.09 3.02 -4.80
C SER A 638 67.58 3.60 -3.49
N ALA A 639 66.41 4.26 -3.49
CA ALA A 639 65.77 4.70 -2.25
C ALA A 639 65.42 3.54 -1.31
N LEU A 640 65.03 2.39 -1.87
CA LEU A 640 64.67 1.19 -1.11
C LEU A 640 65.87 0.54 -0.41
N GLY A 641 67.09 0.78 -0.90
CA GLY A 641 68.32 0.31 -0.27
C GLY A 641 68.69 1.07 1.00
N ASN A 642 68.03 2.21 1.26
CA ASN A 642 68.17 2.94 2.52
C ASN A 642 67.20 2.36 3.56
N SER A 643 67.74 1.89 4.69
CA SER A 643 66.96 1.31 5.79
C SER A 643 65.85 2.22 6.34
N SER A 644 65.96 3.53 6.12
CA SER A 644 64.92 4.50 6.52
C SER A 644 63.66 4.45 5.64
N TYR A 645 63.76 3.90 4.42
CA TYR A 645 62.69 3.90 3.41
C TYR A 645 62.31 2.49 2.93
N GLN A 646 62.93 1.45 3.49
CA GLN A 646 62.63 0.05 3.17
C GLN A 646 61.22 -0.36 3.62
N TYR A 647 60.72 0.25 4.70
CA TYR A 647 59.42 -0.06 5.29
C TYR A 647 58.42 1.08 5.11
N GLU A 648 57.19 0.73 4.81
CA GLU A 648 56.06 1.64 4.82
C GLU A 648 55.78 2.08 6.28
N GLU A 649 55.74 3.39 6.54
CA GLU A 649 55.71 3.92 7.91
C GLU A 649 54.46 3.50 8.72
N LEU A 650 53.33 3.28 8.06
CA LEU A 650 52.02 3.08 8.67
C LEU A 650 51.67 1.60 8.83
N THR A 651 51.96 0.77 7.83
CA THR A 651 51.73 -0.68 7.85
C THR A 651 52.95 -1.46 8.33
N GLN A 652 54.12 -0.81 8.47
CA GLN A 652 55.40 -1.43 8.84
C GLN A 652 55.76 -2.61 7.91
N THR A 653 55.27 -2.57 6.68
CA THR A 653 55.48 -3.63 5.69
C THR A 653 56.65 -3.23 4.80
N SER A 654 57.56 -4.17 4.53
CA SER A 654 58.65 -3.93 3.60
C SER A 654 58.11 -3.74 2.19
N PHE A 655 58.51 -2.66 1.52
CA PHE A 655 58.12 -2.44 0.12
C PHE A 655 58.64 -3.56 -0.79
N CYS A 656 59.85 -4.04 -0.53
CA CYS A 656 60.47 -5.14 -1.26
C CYS A 656 59.68 -6.45 -1.11
N ALA A 657 59.06 -6.70 0.05
CA ALA A 657 58.26 -7.91 0.29
C ALA A 657 56.79 -7.79 -0.18
N GLY A 658 56.31 -6.57 -0.45
CA GLY A 658 54.92 -6.33 -0.83
C GLY A 658 53.96 -6.35 0.36
N HIS A 659 52.72 -5.93 0.14
CA HIS A 659 51.65 -5.99 1.12
C HIS A 659 50.53 -6.88 0.62
N SER A 660 50.21 -7.93 1.37
CA SER A 660 49.26 -8.99 0.96
C SER A 660 47.93 -8.45 0.44
N GLN A 661 47.45 -7.31 0.94
CA GLN A 661 46.16 -6.76 0.52
C GLN A 661 46.22 -5.57 -0.46
N ILE A 662 47.39 -5.00 -0.79
CA ILE A 662 47.38 -3.69 -1.46
C ILE A 662 48.37 -3.61 -2.62
N TRP A 663 49.59 -4.13 -2.48
CA TRP A 663 50.57 -4.05 -3.56
C TRP A 663 51.43 -5.31 -3.65
N ALA A 664 51.74 -5.70 -4.89
CA ALA A 664 52.72 -6.74 -5.17
C ALA A 664 54.13 -6.31 -4.72
N PRO A 665 55.02 -7.26 -4.42
CA PRO A 665 56.40 -6.99 -4.00
C PRO A 665 57.13 -6.05 -4.97
N LEU A 666 57.74 -4.97 -4.46
CA LEU A 666 58.56 -4.09 -5.29
C LEU A 666 59.90 -4.71 -5.66
N SER A 667 60.28 -5.86 -5.11
CA SER A 667 61.43 -6.64 -5.59
C SER A 667 61.29 -7.02 -7.07
N ILE A 668 60.07 -7.07 -7.59
CA ILE A 668 59.81 -7.34 -9.01
C ILE A 668 60.28 -6.17 -9.89
N LEU A 669 60.13 -4.93 -9.41
CA LEU A 669 60.56 -3.72 -10.11
C LEU A 669 62.00 -3.33 -9.79
N CYS A 670 62.45 -3.62 -8.57
CA CYS A 670 63.76 -3.25 -8.05
C CYS A 670 64.54 -4.48 -7.56
N PRO A 671 64.75 -5.49 -8.42
CA PRO A 671 65.32 -6.76 -7.99
C PRO A 671 66.77 -6.63 -7.51
N ASN A 672 67.57 -5.74 -8.11
CA ASN A 672 68.95 -5.54 -7.68
C ASN A 672 69.02 -4.88 -6.29
N THR A 673 68.21 -3.86 -6.04
CA THR A 673 68.19 -3.20 -4.72
C THR A 673 67.53 -4.08 -3.64
N CYS A 674 66.45 -4.79 -3.95
CA CYS A 674 65.67 -5.53 -2.95
C CYS A 674 66.19 -6.94 -2.64
N CYS A 675 66.93 -7.57 -3.55
CA CYS A 675 67.35 -8.97 -3.42
C CYS A 675 68.82 -9.12 -2.96
N GLU A 676 69.49 -8.03 -2.62
CA GLU A 676 70.88 -8.07 -2.17
C GLU A 676 70.96 -8.67 -0.75
N GLY A 677 71.20 -9.99 -0.68
CA GLY A 677 71.48 -10.72 0.57
C GLY A 677 70.27 -11.35 1.26
N GLU A 678 69.07 -11.28 0.69
CA GLU A 678 67.87 -11.96 1.19
C GLU A 678 67.28 -12.89 0.12
N ASP A 679 67.00 -14.15 0.50
CA ASP A 679 66.27 -15.12 -0.33
C ASP A 679 64.76 -14.76 -0.33
N GLY A 680 64.39 -13.69 -1.04
CA GLY A 680 63.00 -13.31 -1.26
C GLY A 680 62.31 -14.19 -2.29
N GLU A 681 61.04 -14.56 -2.06
CA GLU A 681 60.23 -15.39 -2.97
C GLU A 681 60.14 -14.79 -4.38
N PHE A 682 60.11 -13.46 -4.50
CA PHE A 682 59.94 -12.72 -5.75
C PHE A 682 61.23 -12.10 -6.28
N CYS A 683 62.36 -12.73 -5.99
CA CYS A 683 63.67 -12.31 -6.50
C CYS A 683 64.04 -13.13 -7.73
N PRO A 684 64.40 -12.49 -8.86
CA PRO A 684 64.90 -13.21 -10.03
C PRO A 684 66.04 -14.16 -9.66
N SER A 685 66.06 -15.33 -10.28
CA SER A 685 67.16 -16.29 -10.10
C SER A 685 68.53 -15.68 -10.41
N SER A 686 68.58 -14.69 -11.31
CA SER A 686 69.78 -13.93 -11.65
C SER A 686 70.28 -13.01 -10.52
N CYS A 687 69.42 -12.62 -9.56
CA CYS A 687 69.81 -11.84 -8.37
C CYS A 687 70.35 -12.69 -7.23
N GLN A 688 70.08 -14.00 -7.25
CA GLN A 688 70.60 -14.96 -6.29
C GLN A 688 72.08 -15.26 -6.58
N CYS A 689 72.89 -14.22 -6.74
CA CYS A 689 74.32 -14.31 -6.62
C CYS A 689 74.62 -14.55 -5.14
N ARG A 690 74.53 -15.81 -4.70
CA ARG A 690 74.98 -16.22 -3.38
C ARG A 690 76.37 -15.60 -3.16
N PRO A 691 76.62 -14.96 -2.00
CA PRO A 691 77.99 -14.81 -1.54
C PRO A 691 78.52 -16.25 -1.37
N GLU A 692 79.27 -16.75 -2.35
CA GLU A 692 79.95 -18.05 -2.29
C GLU A 692 80.98 -17.99 -1.16
N GLY A 693 80.52 -18.32 0.04
CA GLY A 693 81.32 -18.61 1.22
C GLY A 693 81.06 -20.00 1.78
N GLN A 694 80.32 -20.86 1.06
CA GLN A 694 80.00 -22.22 1.51
C GLN A 694 80.06 -23.31 0.44
N ASP A 695 80.39 -23.00 -0.82
CA ASP A 695 80.83 -24.04 -1.74
C ASP A 695 82.32 -24.29 -1.51
N ASN A 696 82.70 -25.56 -1.37
CA ASN A 696 84.03 -26.01 -0.96
C ASN A 696 85.13 -25.41 -1.86
N ASP A 697 85.77 -24.32 -1.42
CA ASP A 697 87.00 -23.73 -1.96
C ASP A 697 88.16 -24.76 -2.09
N GLN A 698 88.01 -25.91 -1.44
CA GLN A 698 88.96 -27.01 -1.47
C GLN A 698 89.16 -27.59 -2.88
N ASP A 699 88.09 -27.72 -3.69
CA ASP A 699 88.21 -28.33 -5.03
C ASP A 699 88.95 -27.43 -6.03
N LEU A 700 88.88 -26.10 -5.87
CA LEU A 700 89.64 -25.17 -6.72
C LEU A 700 91.13 -25.18 -6.34
N LEU A 701 91.43 -25.22 -5.04
CA LEU A 701 92.79 -25.31 -4.52
C LEU A 701 93.46 -26.64 -4.87
N ASP A 702 92.69 -27.74 -4.87
CA ASP A 702 93.20 -29.09 -5.16
C ASP A 702 93.46 -29.32 -6.67
N ASN A 703 92.79 -28.56 -7.56
CA ASN A 703 92.92 -28.70 -9.01
C ASN A 703 93.76 -27.60 -9.69
N MET A 704 94.32 -26.65 -8.93
CA MET A 704 95.19 -25.62 -9.51
C MET A 704 96.60 -26.17 -9.85
N PRO A 705 97.15 -25.89 -11.06
CA PRO A 705 98.50 -26.31 -11.42
C PRO A 705 99.54 -25.68 -10.48
N THR A 706 100.13 -26.50 -9.61
CA THR A 706 101.20 -26.04 -8.72
C THR A 706 102.41 -25.57 -9.53
N GLY A 707 102.74 -24.28 -9.42
CA GLY A 707 103.94 -23.67 -10.02
C GLY A 707 103.72 -22.71 -11.19
N ASN A 708 102.47 -22.41 -11.58
CA ASN A 708 102.22 -21.32 -12.55
C ASN A 708 102.12 -19.96 -11.80
N PRO A 709 103.01 -18.99 -12.08
CA PRO A 709 103.03 -17.69 -11.41
C PRO A 709 101.75 -16.86 -11.62
N ASP A 710 100.97 -17.13 -12.67
CA ASP A 710 99.71 -16.42 -12.96
C ASP A 710 98.62 -16.70 -11.91
N PHE A 711 98.75 -17.76 -11.10
CA PHE A 711 97.83 -18.09 -10.01
C PHE A 711 98.36 -17.71 -8.62
N ALA A 712 99.54 -17.09 -8.54
CA ALA A 712 100.14 -16.73 -7.26
C ALA A 712 99.31 -15.63 -6.56
N GLY A 713 98.64 -16.00 -5.47
CA GLY A 713 97.79 -15.08 -4.68
C GLY A 713 96.30 -15.17 -4.98
N ILE A 714 95.87 -16.10 -5.84
CA ILE A 714 94.46 -16.32 -6.15
C ILE A 714 93.93 -17.43 -5.26
N MET A 715 93.12 -17.05 -4.27
CA MET A 715 92.63 -17.97 -3.22
C MET A 715 91.18 -18.39 -3.41
N ASN A 716 90.47 -17.77 -4.35
CA ASN A 716 89.07 -18.09 -4.67
C ASN A 716 88.71 -17.63 -6.08
N CYS A 717 87.54 -18.07 -6.55
CA CYS A 717 87.01 -17.71 -7.86
C CYS A 717 86.84 -16.19 -8.05
N ARG A 718 86.56 -15.42 -6.98
CA ARG A 718 86.47 -13.94 -7.04
C ARG A 718 87.79 -13.28 -7.40
N MET A 719 88.90 -13.71 -6.78
CA MET A 719 90.24 -13.24 -7.13
C MET A 719 90.64 -13.65 -8.54
N ALA A 720 90.18 -14.81 -9.02
CA ALA A 720 90.42 -15.25 -10.39
C ALA A 720 89.65 -14.38 -11.41
N ALA A 721 88.38 -14.08 -11.13
CA ALA A 721 87.55 -13.20 -11.93
C ALA A 721 88.10 -11.76 -11.97
N GLY A 722 88.44 -11.18 -10.82
CA GLY A 722 89.01 -9.82 -10.73
C GLY A 722 90.37 -9.65 -11.43
N ASN A 723 91.09 -10.75 -11.68
CA ASN A 723 92.35 -10.76 -12.44
C ASN A 723 92.17 -11.20 -13.91
N ASN A 724 90.95 -11.17 -14.45
CA ASN A 724 90.61 -11.59 -15.82
C ASN A 724 90.93 -13.07 -16.16
N LEU A 725 91.20 -13.92 -15.17
CA LEU A 725 91.57 -15.32 -15.42
C LEU A 725 90.43 -16.19 -15.97
N CYS A 726 89.19 -15.77 -15.77
CA CYS A 726 88.01 -16.38 -16.38
C CYS A 726 88.05 -16.39 -17.92
N THR A 727 88.76 -15.43 -18.53
CA THR A 727 88.89 -15.34 -19.99
C THR A 727 90.16 -15.99 -20.52
N THR A 728 91.22 -16.02 -19.70
CA THR A 728 92.55 -16.50 -20.12
C THR A 728 92.83 -17.95 -19.74
N HIS A 729 92.12 -18.52 -18.75
CA HIS A 729 92.34 -19.89 -18.28
C HIS A 729 91.08 -20.76 -18.32
N PRO A 730 91.02 -21.80 -19.18
CA PRO A 730 89.86 -22.69 -19.33
C PRO A 730 89.48 -23.43 -18.05
N ILE A 731 90.47 -23.79 -17.22
CA ILE A 731 90.27 -24.52 -15.97
C ILE A 731 89.57 -23.63 -14.92
N VAL A 732 89.96 -22.36 -14.85
CA VAL A 732 89.27 -21.37 -14.00
C VAL A 732 87.84 -21.18 -14.50
N ARG A 733 87.63 -21.06 -15.81
CA ARG A 733 86.29 -20.91 -16.38
C ARG A 733 85.39 -22.10 -16.11
N GLN A 734 85.93 -23.33 -16.10
CA GLN A 734 85.16 -24.55 -15.89
C GLN A 734 84.80 -24.77 -14.41
N HIS A 735 85.68 -24.37 -13.48
CA HIS A 735 85.42 -24.54 -12.04
C HIS A 735 84.77 -23.32 -11.38
N CYS A 736 84.88 -22.14 -11.98
CA CYS A 736 84.27 -20.90 -11.52
C CYS A 736 83.15 -20.46 -12.47
N GLU A 737 82.44 -21.37 -13.14
CA GLU A 737 81.52 -21.03 -14.25
C GLU A 737 80.41 -20.05 -13.83
N LEU A 738 79.90 -20.18 -12.60
CA LEU A 738 78.95 -19.24 -11.98
C LEU A 738 79.61 -17.88 -11.68
N SER A 739 80.69 -17.88 -10.88
CA SER A 739 81.49 -16.67 -10.56
C SER A 739 81.99 -15.90 -11.80
N CYS A 740 82.37 -16.59 -12.86
CA CYS A 740 82.85 -16.01 -14.13
C CYS A 740 81.71 -15.52 -15.04
N SER A 741 80.49 -16.03 -14.86
CA SER A 741 79.30 -15.53 -15.56
C SER A 741 78.79 -14.23 -14.94
N CYS A 742 78.88 -14.07 -13.61
CA CYS A 742 78.55 -12.81 -12.93
C CYS A 742 79.56 -11.69 -13.22
N ALA A 743 80.84 -12.00 -13.41
CA ALA A 743 81.86 -11.00 -13.72
C ALA A 743 81.82 -10.46 -15.16
N ARG A 744 80.93 -10.97 -16.03
CA ARG A 744 80.78 -10.51 -17.42
C ARG A 744 79.76 -9.38 -17.60
N THR A 745 79.03 -9.03 -16.54
CA THR A 745 77.91 -8.08 -16.59
C THR A 745 78.16 -6.75 -15.90
N ASP A 746 79.34 -6.54 -15.31
CA ASP A 746 79.91 -5.21 -15.00
C ASP A 746 80.83 -4.75 -16.15
#